data_AF-A0A3A1NFN2-F1
#
_entry.id   AF-A0A3A1NFN2-F1
#
_cell.length_a   1.000
_cell.length_b   1.000
_cell.length_c   1.000
_cell.angle_alpha   90.00
_cell.angle_beta   90.00
_cell.angle_gamma   90.00
#
_symmetry.space_group_name_H-M   'P 1'
#
loop_
_entity.id
_entity.type
_entity.pdbx_description
1 polymer ?
#
loop_
_entity_poly.entity_id
_entity_poly.type
_entity_poly.pdbx_seq_one_letter_code
_entity_poly.pdbx_strand_id
1 'polypeptide(L)'
;MIDTMIHKFRFFVLVAVMALYGGHAVGQNGRWEKELSNVSWKLWLDHGASWYNDKVYLPPVDITKLPVNPPSCGWEKLHGNPMAIQTNVPGTVEEHYWGEIGGAIPDTGGDFKGVSWWSRTFDLDVSQKGKRILLAFQSANLRAEVFVNGKLVGYDVIGNTPFDVDATDAVVFGGKNYLDVRITDPVGSFSWNDNTLMRWGDNLVPAVHGFGGITGKVMLKAVDKSVHIADIYIQNQPSPKKVKIVTTVENWSGAPQKGQIEISLHEKGKPNAEVWGKTISAEINTASKTFEVAATVPQAKLWELTTNKPVAERHAQLYEATVSFIDGNQVVDNQSQHFGFRWFDVKEKNGDKRFYLNGKRVFILAAMTRGFWPKNGIFPTPEMAERDKEALYDLGLNTMLMHRAIGQPLVFDYADESGLFTYEEPGGYRVTPNRWDSIEGPDEQAYAWRSEKLRRMVIRDRSLPSLIIYNLKNEETNPPNDRDIKDMEMVHALDPSRVVTYNSGSDIGKSGDEYYRNKPNDPFELHALPFKPGLIYGGWWDQHHWYAYSGYTDDMYRNPKFYLRGVINAARVPLAKDSLYPLNKKKVVFFGEEGAFGTMVRLQKIKEEIEKTSSTGFREQEHLDWFEHYDRFLDETGFRKAYPNVDSLTKSLGRNLHYFHARNIENIRMGNIADAYNMNGWASASTRTDVVDMYRNPTADASIIRYYTQPLYVAVKLRNKVVPIGKSPIADIYLVNEENLKGTHKLELSLTDENGNTLFEKSYSTKVKGGEDFGQMLVEGVQLPSIDKAGYYTLHAKLQSNGQVKATGFDKIFSVDIKDGVALKGSIAVMENDGVVADFLQQNMNKETTPFSKSAASTDVLIIGDQGEGGIASDVMQNILDRVEQGMSLIVLTQADKVAEQIDNRLKRVPKFYDGEGIKRWGGSGRLFTGLNPVLTGLPQGESMSWEYQCFYKGAHMGENAQVQGIMLDYLGLDLVVALGNQGSKQILTALGRIPLGKGKVTLSTLHMIPHLSSKEPNAVVAKKLLVNLLTY
;
A
#
# COMPACT_ATOMS: atom_id res chain seq x y z
N MET A 1 42.56 -34.62 20.39
CA MET A 1 43.36 -34.15 21.55
C MET A 1 43.69 -32.65 21.45
N ILE A 2 43.94 -32.11 20.25
CA ILE A 2 44.18 -30.67 20.01
C ILE A 2 42.87 -29.84 20.12
N ASP A 3 41.74 -30.33 19.62
CA ASP A 3 40.44 -29.62 19.72
C ASP A 3 39.92 -29.47 21.16
N THR A 4 40.24 -30.44 22.02
CA THR A 4 39.88 -30.43 23.43
C THR A 4 40.71 -29.42 24.24
N MET A 5 41.94 -29.12 23.79
CA MET A 5 42.77 -28.06 24.36
C MET A 5 42.31 -26.66 23.88
N ILE A 6 41.88 -26.52 22.63
CA ILE A 6 41.37 -25.24 22.09
C ILE A 6 40.04 -24.84 22.76
N HIS A 7 39.16 -25.80 23.05
CA HIS A 7 37.92 -25.52 23.80
C HIS A 7 38.19 -25.13 25.26
N LYS A 8 39.14 -25.78 25.95
CA LYS A 8 39.50 -25.41 27.33
C LYS A 8 40.23 -24.06 27.41
N PHE A 9 41.03 -23.71 26.41
CA PHE A 9 41.71 -22.41 26.34
C PHE A 9 40.73 -21.26 26.04
N ARG A 10 39.74 -21.47 25.16
CA ARG A 10 38.65 -20.50 24.92
C ARG A 10 37.75 -20.31 26.14
N PHE A 11 37.46 -21.38 26.88
CA PHE A 11 36.69 -21.29 28.13
C PHE A 11 37.46 -20.56 29.23
N PHE A 12 38.77 -20.79 29.36
CA PHE A 12 39.62 -20.07 30.33
C PHE A 12 39.80 -18.59 30.00
N VAL A 13 39.90 -18.23 28.71
CA VAL A 13 39.95 -16.81 28.29
C VAL A 13 38.59 -16.13 28.49
N LEU A 14 37.47 -16.83 28.27
CA LEU A 14 36.13 -16.28 28.55
C LEU A 14 35.90 -16.06 30.06
N VAL A 15 36.37 -16.98 30.90
CA VAL A 15 36.27 -16.88 32.37
C VAL A 15 37.26 -15.85 32.93
N ALA A 16 38.45 -15.68 32.34
CA ALA A 16 39.40 -14.63 32.72
C ALA A 16 38.94 -13.22 32.30
N VAL A 17 38.25 -13.09 31.16
CA VAL A 17 37.61 -11.82 30.75
C VAL A 17 36.40 -11.51 31.63
N MET A 18 35.64 -12.52 32.10
CA MET A 18 34.59 -12.30 33.11
C MET A 18 35.13 -12.03 34.52
N ALA A 19 36.31 -12.55 34.87
CA ALA A 19 36.93 -12.31 36.19
C ALA A 19 37.69 -10.97 36.28
N LEU A 20 38.11 -10.37 35.17
CA LEU A 20 38.67 -9.00 35.14
C LEU A 20 37.62 -7.89 35.21
N TYR A 21 36.33 -8.24 35.12
CA TYR A 21 35.19 -7.37 35.46
C TYR A 21 34.58 -7.72 36.84
N GLY A 22 35.29 -8.50 37.66
CA GLY A 22 34.90 -8.83 39.01
C GLY A 22 35.57 -7.91 40.04
N GLY A 23 34.81 -6.91 40.51
CA GLY A 23 35.08 -6.25 41.78
C GLY A 23 35.71 -4.87 41.67
N HIS A 24 34.88 -3.86 41.36
CA HIS A 24 34.64 -2.71 42.24
C HIS A 24 33.12 -2.49 42.23
N ALA A 25 32.48 -2.53 43.39
CA ALA A 25 31.09 -2.12 43.55
C ALA A 25 31.02 -0.59 43.38
N VAL A 26 30.99 -0.13 42.14
CA VAL A 26 30.59 1.23 41.76
C VAL A 26 29.09 1.14 41.50
N GLY A 27 28.28 1.86 42.27
CA GLY A 27 26.84 1.94 42.01
C GLY A 27 26.62 2.31 40.54
N GLN A 28 25.72 1.61 39.85
CA GLN A 28 25.36 1.97 38.48
C GLN A 28 24.78 3.39 38.47
N ASN A 29 25.63 4.37 38.17
CA ASN A 29 25.25 5.77 38.02
C ASN A 29 24.34 5.89 36.79
N GLY A 30 23.24 6.63 36.91
CA GLY A 30 22.23 6.81 35.88
C GLY A 30 21.08 5.82 35.89
N ARG A 31 20.29 5.85 34.81
CA ARG A 31 19.17 4.96 34.56
C ARG A 31 19.63 3.56 34.19
N TRP A 32 18.84 2.59 34.61
CA TRP A 32 18.94 1.19 34.19
C TRP A 32 17.68 0.80 33.41
N GLU A 33 17.83 0.06 32.31
CA GLU A 33 16.71 -0.40 31.50
C GLU A 33 16.83 -1.89 31.18
N LYS A 34 15.69 -2.57 31.04
CA LYS A 34 15.60 -3.98 30.62
C LYS A 34 14.36 -4.21 29.77
N GLU A 35 14.56 -4.77 28.58
CA GLU A 35 13.45 -5.19 27.72
C GLU A 35 12.75 -6.44 28.30
N LEU A 36 11.43 -6.35 28.43
CA LEU A 36 10.53 -7.41 28.91
C LEU A 36 9.69 -8.00 27.77
N SER A 37 10.11 -7.91 26.52
CA SER A 37 9.33 -8.36 25.35
C SER A 37 9.53 -9.85 24.99
N ASN A 38 10.65 -10.43 25.41
CA ASN A 38 11.13 -11.75 25.00
C ASN A 38 10.22 -12.92 25.47
N VAL A 39 10.49 -14.14 24.95
CA VAL A 39 9.82 -15.41 25.30
C VAL A 39 9.76 -15.61 26.80
N SER A 40 8.55 -15.50 27.38
CA SER A 40 8.19 -15.75 28.79
C SER A 40 6.76 -15.30 29.13
N TRP A 41 6.04 -14.66 28.19
CA TRP A 41 4.67 -14.22 28.44
C TRP A 41 3.69 -15.39 28.35
N LYS A 42 2.58 -15.25 29.07
CA LYS A 42 1.42 -16.12 28.97
C LYS A 42 0.21 -15.32 28.54
N LEU A 43 -0.55 -15.84 27.60
CA LEU A 43 -1.82 -15.29 27.14
C LEU A 43 -2.95 -16.20 27.60
N TRP A 44 -3.95 -15.62 28.27
CA TRP A 44 -5.19 -16.32 28.65
C TRP A 44 -6.41 -15.48 28.29
N LEU A 45 -7.42 -16.11 27.68
CA LEU A 45 -8.70 -15.48 27.37
C LEU A 45 -9.68 -15.63 28.53
N ASP A 46 -10.13 -14.51 29.07
CA ASP A 46 -11.02 -14.46 30.23
C ASP A 46 -12.47 -14.26 29.82
N HIS A 47 -13.10 -15.34 29.36
CA HIS A 47 -14.50 -15.34 28.95
C HIS A 47 -15.49 -15.03 30.09
N GLY A 48 -15.04 -15.10 31.35
CA GLY A 48 -15.85 -14.81 32.53
C GLY A 48 -15.81 -13.33 32.95
N ALA A 49 -14.94 -12.51 32.36
CA ALA A 49 -14.79 -11.12 32.75
C ALA A 49 -15.96 -10.26 32.24
N SER A 50 -16.48 -9.38 33.09
CA SER A 50 -17.34 -8.27 32.68
C SER A 50 -16.49 -7.13 32.09
N TRP A 51 -16.94 -6.56 30.97
CA TRP A 51 -16.25 -5.45 30.30
C TRP A 51 -17.16 -4.55 29.44
N TYR A 52 -18.29 -5.08 28.94
CA TYR A 52 -19.10 -4.40 27.92
C TYR A 52 -19.67 -3.05 28.38
N ASN A 53 -20.02 -2.91 29.65
CA ASN A 53 -20.58 -1.68 30.23
C ASN A 53 -19.54 -0.87 31.03
N ASP A 54 -18.25 -1.13 30.82
CA ASP A 54 -17.21 -0.41 31.55
C ASP A 54 -17.21 1.07 31.16
N LYS A 55 -16.97 1.93 32.16
CA LYS A 55 -16.66 3.33 31.90
C LYS A 55 -15.26 3.47 31.32
N VAL A 56 -15.12 4.29 30.28
CA VAL A 56 -13.81 4.67 29.73
C VAL A 56 -13.26 5.92 30.45
N TYR A 57 -11.96 5.90 30.74
CA TYR A 57 -11.24 7.01 31.36
C TYR A 57 -10.11 7.47 30.43
N LEU A 58 -10.18 8.71 29.94
CA LEU A 58 -9.11 9.23 29.09
C LEU A 58 -7.96 9.78 29.94
N PRO A 59 -6.70 9.61 29.49
CA PRO A 59 -5.53 10.14 30.18
C PRO A 59 -5.51 11.69 30.18
N PRO A 60 -4.89 12.32 31.20
CA PRO A 60 -4.26 11.69 32.37
C PRO A 60 -5.29 11.10 33.34
N VAL A 61 -5.00 9.89 33.84
CA VAL A 61 -5.89 9.16 34.75
C VAL A 61 -5.36 9.16 36.18
N ASP A 62 -6.27 9.32 37.15
CA ASP A 62 -5.98 9.09 38.57
C ASP A 62 -6.29 7.63 38.90
N ILE A 63 -5.23 6.80 38.94
CA ILE A 63 -5.34 5.35 39.15
C ILE A 63 -6.05 4.98 40.47
N THR A 64 -6.03 5.85 41.47
CA THR A 64 -6.65 5.60 42.78
C THR A 64 -8.18 5.66 42.74
N LYS A 65 -8.75 6.21 41.66
CA LYS A 65 -10.19 6.35 41.45
C LYS A 65 -10.75 5.34 40.46
N LEU A 66 -9.90 4.51 39.85
CA LEU A 66 -10.31 3.53 38.85
C LEU A 66 -10.85 2.26 39.52
N PRO A 67 -11.85 1.58 38.91
CA PRO A 67 -12.24 0.25 39.34
C PRO A 67 -11.08 -0.73 39.16
N VAL A 68 -10.93 -1.66 40.11
CA VAL A 68 -9.94 -2.73 40.05
C VAL A 68 -10.65 -3.99 39.57
N ASN A 69 -10.32 -4.46 38.36
CA ASN A 69 -10.93 -5.63 37.74
C ASN A 69 -10.00 -6.86 37.87
N PRO A 70 -10.23 -7.78 38.82
CA PRO A 70 -9.40 -8.98 38.97
C PRO A 70 -9.66 -10.02 37.87
N PRO A 71 -8.73 -10.97 37.63
CA PRO A 71 -8.95 -12.09 36.72
C PRO A 71 -10.08 -12.97 37.24
N SER A 72 -10.97 -13.46 36.37
CA SER A 72 -12.11 -14.29 36.81
C SER A 72 -11.67 -15.63 37.45
N CYS A 73 -10.47 -16.11 37.11
CA CYS A 73 -9.87 -17.29 37.74
C CYS A 73 -9.22 -17.01 39.11
N GLY A 74 -9.12 -15.73 39.52
CA GLY A 74 -8.40 -15.28 40.70
C GLY A 74 -6.88 -15.21 40.51
N TRP A 75 -6.23 -14.30 41.24
CA TRP A 75 -4.78 -14.03 41.13
C TRP A 75 -3.89 -15.27 41.33
N GLU A 76 -4.24 -16.12 42.29
CA GLU A 76 -3.46 -17.34 42.60
C GLU A 76 -3.38 -18.32 41.44
N LYS A 77 -4.44 -18.38 40.61
CA LYS A 77 -4.53 -19.33 39.50
C LYS A 77 -4.02 -18.77 38.18
N LEU A 78 -3.90 -17.45 38.04
CA LEU A 78 -3.55 -16.79 36.77
C LEU A 78 -2.23 -17.31 36.18
N HIS A 79 -1.14 -17.28 36.95
CA HIS A 79 0.18 -17.73 36.45
C HIS A 79 0.28 -19.25 36.28
N GLY A 80 -0.55 -20.02 36.98
CA GLY A 80 -0.63 -21.47 36.89
C GLY A 80 -1.73 -21.96 35.95
N ASN A 81 -2.42 -21.06 35.25
CA ASN A 81 -3.62 -21.40 34.49
C ASN A 81 -3.25 -22.36 33.33
N PRO A 82 -3.78 -23.60 33.32
CA PRO A 82 -3.46 -24.58 32.29
C PRO A 82 -4.03 -24.21 30.92
N MET A 83 -4.99 -23.27 30.86
CA MET A 83 -5.57 -22.75 29.61
C MET A 83 -4.75 -21.61 29.00
N ALA A 84 -3.74 -21.10 29.71
CA ALA A 84 -2.88 -20.04 29.19
C ALA A 84 -1.81 -20.61 28.24
N ILE A 85 -1.62 -19.98 27.10
CA ILE A 85 -0.57 -20.35 26.14
C ILE A 85 0.69 -19.50 26.35
N GLN A 86 1.86 -20.04 26.01
CA GLN A 86 3.10 -19.25 26.00
C GLN A 86 3.19 -18.39 24.74
N THR A 87 3.63 -17.14 24.90
CA THR A 87 3.77 -16.18 23.79
C THR A 87 4.86 -15.12 24.07
N ASN A 88 4.98 -14.16 23.16
CA ASN A 88 5.85 -12.99 23.20
C ASN A 88 5.01 -11.71 23.14
N VAL A 89 5.62 -10.57 23.46
CA VAL A 89 5.06 -9.25 23.13
C VAL A 89 6.12 -8.43 22.38
N PRO A 90 5.83 -7.72 21.27
CA PRO A 90 4.52 -7.54 20.65
C PRO A 90 3.79 -8.84 20.28
N GLY A 91 2.48 -8.89 20.54
CA GLY A 91 1.62 -10.05 20.34
C GLY A 91 0.14 -9.65 20.28
N THR A 92 -0.65 -10.37 19.48
CA THR A 92 -2.12 -10.21 19.38
C THR A 92 -2.85 -11.49 19.81
N VAL A 93 -4.11 -11.36 20.20
CA VAL A 93 -4.99 -12.51 20.43
C VAL A 93 -5.21 -13.27 19.12
N GLU A 94 -5.42 -12.53 18.03
CA GLU A 94 -5.68 -13.05 16.70
C GLU A 94 -4.51 -13.87 16.15
N GLU A 95 -3.26 -13.59 16.52
CA GLU A 95 -2.11 -14.44 16.17
C GLU A 95 -2.26 -15.89 16.65
N HIS A 96 -3.02 -16.12 17.72
CA HIS A 96 -3.12 -17.43 18.35
C HIS A 96 -4.51 -18.06 18.29
N TYR A 97 -5.55 -17.23 18.20
CA TYR A 97 -6.96 -17.65 18.31
C TYR A 97 -7.77 -17.26 17.06
N TRP A 98 -7.11 -17.06 15.91
CA TRP A 98 -7.77 -16.73 14.65
C TRP A 98 -8.87 -17.73 14.30
N GLY A 99 -10.11 -17.25 14.13
CA GLY A 99 -11.26 -18.08 13.76
C GLY A 99 -11.89 -18.90 14.89
N GLU A 100 -11.31 -18.94 16.09
CA GLU A 100 -11.89 -19.67 17.22
C GLU A 100 -13.06 -18.91 17.90
N ILE A 101 -13.13 -17.58 17.75
CA ILE A 101 -14.00 -16.73 18.60
C ILE A 101 -14.85 -15.72 17.79
N GLY A 102 -14.73 -15.69 16.46
CA GLY A 102 -15.47 -14.76 15.58
C GLY A 102 -16.50 -15.44 14.66
N GLY A 103 -17.70 -14.89 14.56
CA GLY A 103 -18.73 -15.35 13.61
C GLY A 103 -18.28 -15.19 12.15
N ALA A 104 -18.61 -16.18 11.31
CA ALA A 104 -18.27 -16.20 9.90
C ALA A 104 -19.01 -15.10 9.10
N ILE A 105 -18.44 -13.90 9.05
CA ILE A 105 -18.85 -12.85 8.10
C ILE A 105 -17.64 -12.52 7.21
N PRO A 106 -17.74 -12.59 5.88
CA PRO A 106 -16.66 -12.14 4.99
C PRO A 106 -16.29 -10.68 5.26
N ASP A 107 -14.99 -10.38 5.32
CA ASP A 107 -14.40 -9.05 5.55
C ASP A 107 -14.64 -8.39 6.94
N THR A 108 -15.41 -9.01 7.86
CA THR A 108 -15.58 -8.56 9.26
C THR A 108 -15.60 -9.67 10.32
N GLY A 109 -15.45 -10.94 9.94
CA GLY A 109 -15.49 -12.07 10.86
C GLY A 109 -14.10 -12.46 11.36
N GLY A 110 -13.90 -12.46 12.68
CA GLY A 110 -12.70 -13.05 13.30
C GLY A 110 -12.12 -12.29 14.50
N ASP A 111 -12.63 -11.09 14.83
CA ASP A 111 -12.08 -10.27 15.91
C ASP A 111 -12.48 -10.80 17.27
N PHE A 112 -11.50 -10.93 18.16
CA PHE A 112 -11.79 -11.28 19.55
C PHE A 112 -12.34 -10.06 20.27
N LYS A 113 -13.65 -10.07 20.56
CA LYS A 113 -14.27 -9.08 21.44
C LYS A 113 -14.33 -9.59 22.87
N GLY A 114 -13.48 -9.07 23.74
CA GLY A 114 -13.44 -9.54 25.11
C GLY A 114 -12.21 -9.10 25.90
N VAL A 115 -11.88 -9.90 26.90
CA VAL A 115 -10.78 -9.65 27.83
C VAL A 115 -9.73 -10.74 27.68
N SER A 116 -8.48 -10.32 27.54
CA SER A 116 -7.31 -11.20 27.61
C SER A 116 -6.34 -10.74 28.69
N TRP A 117 -5.68 -11.71 29.33
CA TRP A 117 -4.62 -11.47 30.30
C TRP A 117 -3.27 -11.85 29.72
N TRP A 118 -2.32 -10.93 29.84
CA TRP A 118 -0.94 -11.09 29.43
C TRP A 118 -0.06 -11.05 30.67
N SER A 119 0.52 -12.19 31.04
CA SER A 119 1.21 -12.37 32.31
C SER A 119 2.65 -12.78 32.13
N ARG A 120 3.56 -12.21 32.92
CA ARG A 120 4.95 -12.66 33.04
C ARG A 120 5.50 -12.41 34.43
N THR A 121 6.73 -12.89 34.65
CA THR A 121 7.50 -12.53 35.84
C THR A 121 8.74 -11.72 35.46
N PHE A 122 9.24 -10.95 36.41
CA PHE A 122 10.51 -10.25 36.31
C PHE A 122 11.14 -10.10 37.69
N ASP A 123 12.47 -10.06 37.73
CA ASP A 123 13.23 -9.86 38.97
C ASP A 123 13.80 -8.45 39.00
N LEU A 124 13.82 -7.86 40.19
CA LEU A 124 14.54 -6.62 40.49
C LEU A 124 15.62 -6.92 41.51
N ASP A 125 16.85 -6.50 41.21
CA ASP A 125 17.96 -6.66 42.14
C ASP A 125 17.84 -5.65 43.31
N VAL A 126 18.52 -5.91 44.43
CA VAL A 126 18.47 -5.04 45.60
C VAL A 126 19.16 -3.68 45.34
N SER A 127 20.07 -3.62 44.36
CA SER A 127 20.80 -2.41 43.96
C SER A 127 19.90 -1.33 43.33
N GLN A 128 18.72 -1.68 42.84
CA GLN A 128 17.72 -0.75 42.33
C GLN A 128 16.85 -0.16 43.45
N LYS A 129 17.00 -0.63 44.70
CA LYS A 129 16.23 -0.09 45.82
C LYS A 129 16.49 1.41 45.99
N GLY A 130 15.42 2.18 46.13
CA GLY A 130 15.49 3.64 46.23
C GLY A 130 15.48 4.37 44.88
N LYS A 131 15.38 3.65 43.76
CA LYS A 131 15.02 4.17 42.44
C LYS A 131 13.50 4.12 42.24
N ARG A 132 12.99 4.88 41.28
CA ARG A 132 11.63 4.68 40.76
C ARG A 132 11.61 3.67 39.64
N ILE A 133 10.60 2.80 39.65
CA ILE A 133 10.47 1.69 38.72
C ILE A 133 9.31 1.98 37.77
N LEU A 134 9.63 2.18 36.49
CA LEU A 134 8.66 2.46 35.45
C LEU A 134 8.52 1.27 34.50
N LEU A 135 7.31 1.01 34.05
CA LEU A 135 7.03 0.13 32.93
C LEU A 135 6.59 1.00 31.75
N ALA A 136 7.38 0.98 30.68
CA ALA A 136 7.13 1.75 29.47
C ALA A 136 6.63 0.82 28.37
N PHE A 137 5.40 1.03 27.92
CA PHE A 137 4.76 0.30 26.85
C PHE A 137 4.88 1.11 25.56
N GLN A 138 5.41 0.53 24.49
CA GLN A 138 5.42 1.20 23.19
C GLN A 138 4.01 1.30 22.58
N SER A 139 3.17 0.31 22.83
CA SER A 139 1.78 0.26 22.35
C SER A 139 1.01 -0.92 22.98
N ALA A 140 -0.29 -0.73 23.16
CA ALA A 140 -1.28 -1.78 23.40
C ALA A 140 -2.54 -1.48 22.58
N ASN A 141 -3.40 -2.49 22.39
CA ASN A 141 -4.71 -2.33 21.76
C ASN A 141 -5.78 -3.22 22.42
N LEU A 142 -6.96 -2.75 22.80
CA LEU A 142 -7.32 -1.33 22.93
C LEU A 142 -7.05 -0.80 24.34
N ARG A 143 -7.78 -1.28 25.36
CA ARG A 143 -7.59 -0.84 26.75
C ARG A 143 -6.61 -1.73 27.48
N ALA A 144 -5.60 -1.15 28.11
CA ALA A 144 -4.67 -1.83 29.01
C ALA A 144 -4.87 -1.40 30.47
N GLU A 145 -5.07 -2.38 31.36
CA GLU A 145 -4.96 -2.20 32.82
C GLU A 145 -3.74 -2.99 33.30
N VAL A 146 -2.79 -2.32 33.93
CA VAL A 146 -1.48 -2.89 34.28
C VAL A 146 -1.41 -3.15 35.78
N PHE A 147 -1.10 -4.39 36.15
CA PHE A 147 -0.99 -4.84 37.52
C PHE A 147 0.43 -5.33 37.81
N VAL A 148 0.94 -4.96 38.98
CA VAL A 148 2.17 -5.51 39.53
C VAL A 148 1.88 -6.11 40.90
N ASN A 149 2.20 -7.39 41.07
CA ASN A 149 1.92 -8.14 42.30
C ASN A 149 0.43 -8.01 42.75
N GLY A 150 -0.50 -8.04 41.79
CA GLY A 150 -1.94 -7.93 42.04
C GLY A 150 -2.46 -6.51 42.32
N LYS A 151 -1.60 -5.49 42.34
CA LYS A 151 -1.98 -4.08 42.53
C LYS A 151 -2.06 -3.36 41.18
N LEU A 152 -3.17 -2.66 40.91
CA LEU A 152 -3.31 -1.80 39.73
C LEU A 152 -2.31 -0.63 39.82
N VAL A 153 -1.44 -0.50 38.83
CA VAL A 153 -0.41 0.54 38.75
C VAL A 153 -0.55 1.43 37.51
N GLY A 154 -1.37 1.04 36.55
CA GLY A 154 -1.54 1.83 35.32
C GLY A 154 -2.80 1.48 34.54
N TYR A 155 -3.21 2.43 33.70
CA TYR A 155 -4.37 2.33 32.82
C TYR A 155 -4.10 3.18 31.58
N ASP A 156 -4.34 2.64 30.39
CA ASP A 156 -4.38 3.40 29.15
C ASP A 156 -5.43 2.83 28.18
N VAL A 157 -5.98 3.68 27.34
CA VAL A 157 -7.04 3.29 26.38
C VAL A 157 -6.82 3.88 24.99
N ILE A 158 -5.82 4.74 24.79
CA ILE A 158 -5.71 5.53 23.55
C ILE A 158 -5.46 4.63 22.33
N GLY A 159 -4.77 3.50 22.54
CA GLY A 159 -4.46 2.52 21.51
C GLY A 159 -3.31 2.98 20.60
N ASN A 160 -2.48 2.05 20.15
CA ASN A 160 -1.41 2.27 19.16
C ASN A 160 -0.39 3.38 19.50
N THR A 161 -0.32 3.83 20.75
CA THR A 161 0.55 4.91 21.21
C THR A 161 1.28 4.51 22.50
N PRO A 162 2.46 5.10 22.77
CA PRO A 162 3.21 4.77 23.97
C PRO A 162 2.58 5.34 25.23
N PHE A 163 2.75 4.63 26.35
CA PHE A 163 2.41 5.09 27.70
C PHE A 163 3.32 4.44 28.75
N ASP A 164 3.62 5.19 29.80
CA ASP A 164 4.48 4.77 30.90
C ASP A 164 3.67 4.69 32.20
N VAL A 165 3.98 3.73 33.07
CA VAL A 165 3.31 3.53 34.36
C VAL A 165 4.33 3.39 35.49
N ASP A 166 4.05 4.01 36.65
CA ASP A 166 4.91 3.95 37.83
C ASP A 166 4.52 2.75 38.71
N ALA A 167 5.41 1.75 38.79
CA ALA A 167 5.24 0.53 39.55
C ALA A 167 5.96 0.54 40.91
N THR A 168 6.59 1.67 41.30
CA THR A 168 7.50 1.76 42.45
C THR A 168 6.88 1.22 43.74
N ASP A 169 5.62 1.56 44.02
CA ASP A 169 4.91 1.17 45.26
C ASP A 169 4.29 -0.23 45.21
N ALA A 170 4.52 -0.98 44.13
CA ALA A 170 3.98 -2.33 43.95
C ALA A 170 5.08 -3.40 43.87
N VAL A 171 6.31 -3.02 43.54
CA VAL A 171 7.41 -3.96 43.34
C VAL A 171 8.08 -4.41 44.64
N VAL A 172 8.68 -5.59 44.58
CA VAL A 172 9.54 -6.16 45.61
C VAL A 172 10.97 -6.26 45.07
N PHE A 173 11.92 -5.65 45.80
CA PHE A 173 13.35 -5.70 45.46
C PHE A 173 14.02 -6.96 46.04
N GLY A 174 14.98 -7.52 45.32
CA GLY A 174 15.67 -8.76 45.70
C GLY A 174 14.80 -10.01 45.56
N GLY A 175 13.72 -9.94 44.78
CA GLY A 175 12.75 -11.02 44.63
C GLY A 175 11.99 -10.97 43.31
N LYS A 176 11.13 -11.98 43.14
CA LYS A 176 10.28 -12.15 41.95
C LYS A 176 9.07 -11.24 42.02
N ASN A 177 8.80 -10.56 40.92
CA ASN A 177 7.60 -9.76 40.70
C ASN A 177 6.74 -10.37 39.59
N TYR A 178 5.44 -10.14 39.70
CA TYR A 178 4.43 -10.55 38.72
C TYR A 178 3.92 -9.32 37.98
N LEU A 179 3.97 -9.36 36.66
CA LEU A 179 3.41 -8.35 35.77
C LEU A 179 2.24 -8.97 35.02
N ASP A 180 1.05 -8.41 35.21
CA ASP A 180 -0.18 -8.87 34.60
C ASP A 180 -0.87 -7.69 33.91
N VAL A 181 -1.19 -7.84 32.64
CA VAL A 181 -1.87 -6.80 31.86
C VAL A 181 -3.20 -7.35 31.37
N ARG A 182 -4.28 -6.72 31.81
CA ARG A 182 -5.63 -6.99 31.32
C ARG A 182 -5.86 -6.12 30.09
N ILE A 183 -5.96 -6.77 28.93
CA ILE A 183 -6.33 -6.12 27.68
C ILE A 183 -7.84 -6.31 27.47
N THR A 184 -8.57 -5.22 27.28
CA THR A 184 -9.95 -5.25 26.79
C THR A 184 -9.97 -4.79 25.35
N ASP A 185 -10.45 -5.65 24.47
CA ASP A 185 -10.73 -5.33 23.07
C ASP A 185 -12.24 -5.35 22.85
N PRO A 186 -12.92 -4.19 22.85
CA PRO A 186 -14.37 -4.13 22.78
C PRO A 186 -14.91 -4.05 21.36
N VAL A 187 -14.10 -3.54 20.41
CA VAL A 187 -14.51 -3.16 19.06
C VAL A 187 -13.33 -3.20 18.11
N GLY A 188 -13.59 -3.42 16.83
CA GLY A 188 -12.62 -3.19 15.77
C GLY A 188 -13.15 -3.72 14.44
N SER A 189 -12.35 -3.55 13.38
CA SER A 189 -12.60 -4.21 12.10
C SER A 189 -11.29 -4.59 11.40
N PHE A 190 -11.35 -5.56 10.50
CA PHE A 190 -10.25 -5.91 9.59
C PHE A 190 -10.33 -5.16 8.25
N SER A 191 -11.26 -4.22 8.15
CA SER A 191 -11.48 -3.42 6.95
C SER A 191 -10.44 -2.31 6.83
N TRP A 192 -10.37 -1.70 5.65
CA TRP A 192 -9.65 -0.46 5.41
C TRP A 192 -10.35 0.76 6.02
N ASN A 193 -11.60 0.61 6.49
CA ASN A 193 -12.38 1.74 6.98
C ASN A 193 -12.05 2.10 8.43
N ASP A 194 -11.59 3.32 8.64
CA ASP A 194 -11.22 3.90 9.93
C ASP A 194 -11.99 5.20 10.25
N ASN A 195 -13.08 5.50 9.55
CA ASN A 195 -13.75 6.80 9.64
C ASN A 195 -15.01 6.83 10.54
N THR A 196 -15.60 5.69 10.87
CA THR A 196 -16.86 5.61 11.62
C THR A 196 -16.61 5.34 13.09
N LEU A 197 -17.36 6.02 13.96
CA LEU A 197 -17.37 5.66 15.38
C LEU A 197 -17.91 4.23 15.60
N MET A 198 -17.44 3.60 16.66
CA MET A 198 -17.85 2.26 17.11
C MET A 198 -18.41 2.34 18.53
N ARG A 199 -19.33 1.44 18.89
CA ARG A 199 -19.94 1.41 20.24
C ARG A 199 -19.23 0.43 21.17
N TRP A 200 -18.86 0.91 22.35
CA TRP A 200 -18.50 0.08 23.50
C TRP A 200 -19.46 0.39 24.65
N GLY A 201 -20.55 -0.37 24.75
CA GLY A 201 -21.65 -0.05 25.65
C GLY A 201 -22.20 1.35 25.35
N ASP A 202 -22.17 2.23 26.35
CA ASP A 202 -22.57 3.63 26.23
C ASP A 202 -21.44 4.56 25.70
N ASN A 203 -20.21 4.06 25.57
CA ASN A 203 -19.07 4.86 25.10
C ASN A 203 -18.96 4.85 23.56
N LEU A 204 -18.47 5.95 23.00
CA LEU A 204 -18.17 6.09 21.58
C LEU A 204 -16.65 6.03 21.35
N VAL A 205 -16.21 5.04 20.59
CA VAL A 205 -14.80 4.75 20.34
C VAL A 205 -14.45 5.15 18.90
N PRO A 206 -13.37 5.93 18.67
CA PRO A 206 -12.83 6.12 17.32
C PRO A 206 -12.49 4.78 16.66
N ALA A 207 -12.64 4.66 15.35
CA ALA A 207 -12.36 3.38 14.68
C ALA A 207 -10.93 2.88 14.94
N VAL A 208 -10.82 1.57 15.17
CA VAL A 208 -9.56 0.87 15.38
C VAL A 208 -9.57 -0.45 14.60
N HIS A 209 -8.38 -0.96 14.27
CA HIS A 209 -8.25 -2.31 13.74
C HIS A 209 -8.52 -3.34 14.85
N GLY A 210 -9.26 -4.41 14.52
CA GLY A 210 -9.71 -5.43 15.48
C GLY A 210 -8.64 -6.45 15.86
N PHE A 211 -7.51 -5.97 16.38
CA PHE A 211 -6.39 -6.79 16.82
C PHE A 211 -5.99 -6.45 18.26
N GLY A 212 -6.46 -7.24 19.23
CA GLY A 212 -6.28 -7.00 20.64
C GLY A 212 -4.95 -7.56 21.17
N GLY A 213 -4.23 -6.81 22.00
CA GLY A 213 -3.03 -7.31 22.69
C GLY A 213 -2.05 -6.23 23.13
N ILE A 214 -0.86 -6.66 23.55
CA ILE A 214 0.29 -5.78 23.78
C ILE A 214 1.05 -5.70 22.46
N THR A 215 0.84 -4.63 21.69
CA THR A 215 1.22 -4.53 20.28
C THR A 215 2.55 -3.81 20.05
N GLY A 216 3.23 -3.41 21.13
CA GLY A 216 4.56 -2.82 21.13
C GLY A 216 5.46 -3.45 22.21
N LYS A 217 6.74 -3.07 22.23
CA LYS A 217 7.66 -3.55 23.26
C LYS A 217 7.29 -3.06 24.67
N VAL A 218 7.72 -3.81 25.67
CA VAL A 218 7.60 -3.44 27.10
C VAL A 218 8.99 -3.30 27.70
N MET A 219 9.31 -2.12 28.25
CA MET A 219 10.59 -1.82 28.89
C MET A 219 10.40 -1.60 30.38
N LEU A 220 11.25 -2.21 31.20
CA LEU A 220 11.38 -1.94 32.62
C LEU A 220 12.52 -0.94 32.81
N LYS A 221 12.24 0.19 33.46
CA LYS A 221 13.21 1.26 33.71
C LYS A 221 13.34 1.48 35.22
N ALA A 222 14.58 1.64 35.71
CA ALA A 222 14.86 2.11 37.05
C ALA A 222 15.59 3.45 36.96
N VAL A 223 14.87 4.53 37.29
CA VAL A 223 15.35 5.92 37.21
C VAL A 223 15.56 6.50 38.60
N ASP A 224 16.33 7.57 38.72
CA ASP A 224 16.54 8.22 40.01
C ASP A 224 15.21 8.70 40.62
N LYS A 225 15.11 8.63 41.96
CA LYS A 225 13.89 9.00 42.69
C LYS A 225 13.57 10.48 42.65
N SER A 226 14.56 11.32 42.36
CA SER A 226 14.49 12.77 42.48
C SER A 226 14.38 13.47 41.12
N VAL A 227 15.24 13.13 40.16
CA VAL A 227 15.32 13.82 38.86
C VAL A 227 15.49 12.79 37.74
N HIS A 228 14.73 12.94 36.66
CA HIS A 228 14.92 12.10 35.47
C HIS A 228 14.62 12.88 34.18
N ILE A 229 15.25 12.46 33.10
CA ILE A 229 15.03 12.96 31.74
C ILE A 229 13.77 12.29 31.19
N ALA A 230 12.72 13.07 31.01
CA ALA A 230 11.42 12.57 30.55
C ALA A 230 11.34 12.47 29.02
N ASP A 231 12.00 13.40 28.31
CA ASP A 231 11.90 13.51 26.86
C ASP A 231 13.12 14.21 26.24
N ILE A 232 13.54 13.75 25.06
CA ILE A 232 14.58 14.35 24.24
C ILE A 232 14.04 14.48 22.82
N TYR A 233 13.86 15.71 22.37
CA TYR A 233 13.48 16.03 21.00
C TYR A 233 14.64 16.69 20.25
N ILE A 234 15.01 16.10 19.11
CA ILE A 234 16.03 16.65 18.22
C ILE A 234 15.34 17.35 17.04
N GLN A 235 15.13 18.65 17.17
CA GLN A 235 14.46 19.46 16.17
C GLN A 235 15.41 19.87 15.04
N ASN A 236 15.19 19.37 13.82
CA ASN A 236 15.87 19.89 12.63
C ASN A 236 15.57 21.38 12.45
N GLN A 237 16.62 22.17 12.18
CA GLN A 237 16.48 23.60 11.93
C GLN A 237 16.49 23.90 10.41
N PRO A 238 16.07 25.10 9.96
CA PRO A 238 16.13 25.59 8.56
C PRO A 238 17.53 25.72 7.93
N SER A 239 18.39 24.74 8.18
CA SER A 239 19.78 24.62 7.80
C SER A 239 20.22 23.17 8.09
N PRO A 240 20.52 22.33 7.07
CA PRO A 240 20.70 20.89 7.22
C PRO A 240 21.67 20.41 8.32
N LYS A 241 22.68 21.21 8.68
CA LYS A 241 23.71 20.89 9.69
C LYS A 241 23.45 21.51 11.07
N LYS A 242 22.22 21.93 11.33
CA LYS A 242 21.80 22.54 12.58
C LYS A 242 20.61 21.80 13.17
N VAL A 243 20.67 21.56 14.47
CA VAL A 243 19.59 20.99 15.25
C VAL A 243 19.42 21.77 16.55
N LYS A 244 18.22 21.72 17.12
CA LYS A 244 17.94 22.18 18.48
C LYS A 244 17.60 20.96 19.32
N ILE A 245 18.42 20.69 20.34
CA ILE A 245 18.18 19.62 21.32
C ILE A 245 17.27 20.22 22.40
N VAL A 246 16.07 19.68 22.51
CA VAL A 246 15.06 20.07 23.50
C VAL A 246 14.95 18.93 24.51
N THR A 247 15.38 19.18 25.74
CA THR A 247 15.40 18.18 26.81
C THR A 247 14.41 18.57 27.88
N THR A 248 13.44 17.70 28.18
CA THR A 248 12.51 17.86 29.29
C THR A 248 12.99 17.02 30.47
N VAL A 249 13.15 17.66 31.61
CA VAL A 249 13.58 17.02 32.86
C VAL A 249 12.48 17.17 33.90
N GLU A 250 12.08 16.08 34.52
CA GLU A 250 11.13 16.05 35.61
C GLU A 250 11.83 16.00 36.97
N ASN A 251 11.24 16.68 37.95
CA ASN A 251 11.68 16.73 39.32
C ASN A 251 10.58 16.21 40.24
N TRP A 252 10.84 15.04 40.81
CA TRP A 252 9.97 14.30 41.71
C TRP A 252 10.40 14.40 43.18
N SER A 253 11.44 15.16 43.48
CA SER A 253 11.97 15.31 44.85
C SER A 253 11.08 16.14 45.77
N GLY A 254 10.19 16.97 45.19
CA GLY A 254 9.40 17.95 45.94
C GLY A 254 10.18 19.20 46.39
N ALA A 255 11.45 19.33 46.01
CA ALA A 255 12.29 20.49 46.31
C ALA A 255 13.07 20.94 45.05
N PRO A 256 13.53 22.21 44.97
CA PRO A 256 14.40 22.66 43.88
C PRO A 256 15.65 21.79 43.71
N GLN A 257 15.94 21.39 42.47
CA GLN A 257 17.13 20.59 42.13
C GLN A 257 18.09 21.37 41.25
N LYS A 258 19.39 21.16 41.44
CA LYS A 258 20.48 21.80 40.68
C LYS A 258 21.46 20.75 40.18
N GLY A 259 21.98 20.98 38.98
CA GLY A 259 22.94 20.08 38.34
C GLY A 259 23.43 20.65 37.03
N GLN A 260 23.88 19.75 36.15
CA GLN A 260 24.30 20.06 34.78
C GLN A 260 23.60 19.11 33.81
N ILE A 261 23.28 19.61 32.61
CA ILE A 261 22.90 18.77 31.48
C ILE A 261 24.10 18.70 30.54
N GLU A 262 24.64 17.51 30.36
CA GLU A 262 25.69 17.20 29.38
C GLU A 262 25.04 16.56 28.16
N ILE A 263 25.35 17.10 26.97
CA ILE A 263 24.84 16.62 25.68
C ILE A 263 26.05 16.24 24.84
N SER A 264 26.04 15.02 24.30
CA SER A 264 27.03 14.54 23.32
C SER A 264 26.31 14.02 22.08
N LEU A 265 26.80 14.41 20.90
CA LEU A 265 26.32 13.93 19.61
C LEU A 265 27.41 13.07 18.97
N HIS A 266 27.07 11.85 18.53
CA HIS A 266 27.98 10.96 17.81
C HIS A 266 27.28 10.28 16.62
N GLU A 267 28.05 9.76 15.66
CA GLU A 267 27.48 8.91 14.60
C GLU A 267 26.84 7.65 15.25
N LYS A 268 25.65 7.24 14.78
CA LYS A 268 24.94 6.06 15.33
C LYS A 268 25.87 4.82 15.30
N GLY A 269 25.95 4.11 16.42
CA GLY A 269 26.84 2.95 16.58
C GLY A 269 28.31 3.27 16.86
N LYS A 270 28.69 4.56 17.03
CA LYS A 270 30.06 4.99 17.35
C LYS A 270 30.10 5.92 18.58
N PRO A 271 29.75 5.42 19.78
CA PRO A 271 29.58 6.26 20.98
C PRO A 271 30.84 6.99 21.46
N ASN A 272 32.03 6.56 21.04
CA ASN A 272 33.30 7.21 21.40
C ASN A 272 33.77 8.26 20.39
N ALA A 273 33.01 8.48 19.31
CA ALA A 273 33.34 9.40 18.23
C ALA A 273 32.43 10.63 18.29
N GLU A 274 32.56 11.42 19.35
CA GLU A 274 31.82 12.67 19.51
C GLU A 274 32.12 13.63 18.34
N VAL A 275 31.06 14.13 17.71
CA VAL A 275 31.13 15.16 16.67
C VAL A 275 30.75 16.54 17.21
N TRP A 276 30.07 16.60 18.35
CA TRP A 276 29.72 17.83 19.05
C TRP A 276 29.30 17.51 20.48
N GLY A 277 29.68 18.36 21.44
CA GLY A 277 29.27 18.22 22.84
C GLY A 277 29.04 19.58 23.50
N LYS A 278 28.20 19.62 24.53
CA LYS A 278 27.98 20.82 25.35
C LYS A 278 27.44 20.47 26.73
N THR A 279 27.92 21.19 27.74
CA THR A 279 27.41 21.14 29.10
C THR A 279 26.75 22.47 29.46
N ILE A 280 25.57 22.43 30.07
CA ILE A 280 24.86 23.60 30.59
C ILE A 280 24.48 23.41 32.06
N SER A 281 24.42 24.49 32.82
CA SER A 281 23.83 24.44 34.17
C SER A 281 22.32 24.21 34.09
N ALA A 282 21.79 23.38 34.98
CA ALA A 282 20.38 23.05 35.05
C ALA A 282 19.85 23.31 36.47
N GLU A 283 18.81 24.13 36.56
CA GLU A 283 18.08 24.40 37.80
C GLU A 283 16.59 24.12 37.56
N ILE A 284 16.02 23.17 38.30
CA ILE A 284 14.68 22.63 38.10
C ILE A 284 13.82 22.94 39.33
N ASN A 285 13.17 24.09 39.29
CA ASN A 285 12.40 24.65 40.42
C ASN A 285 10.90 24.29 40.37
N THR A 286 10.50 23.53 39.35
CA THR A 286 9.12 23.11 39.06
C THR A 286 9.09 21.59 38.90
N ALA A 287 7.90 20.98 38.86
CA ALA A 287 7.75 19.54 38.66
C ALA A 287 8.34 19.04 37.32
N SER A 288 8.40 19.92 36.32
CA SER A 288 9.04 19.67 35.02
C SER A 288 9.63 20.96 34.46
N LYS A 289 10.76 20.87 33.74
CA LYS A 289 11.39 21.99 33.04
C LYS A 289 12.05 21.53 31.74
N THR A 290 11.88 22.32 30.69
CA THR A 290 12.50 22.11 29.39
C THR A 290 13.74 23.00 29.21
N PHE A 291 14.80 22.43 28.64
CA PHE A 291 16.03 23.10 28.27
C PHE A 291 16.23 23.00 26.76
N GLU A 292 16.61 24.11 26.12
CA GLU A 292 16.86 24.15 24.67
C GLU A 292 18.31 24.50 24.37
N VAL A 293 18.96 23.67 23.57
CA VAL A 293 20.36 23.87 23.18
C VAL A 293 20.51 23.75 21.67
N ALA A 294 20.95 24.82 21.02
CA ALA A 294 21.31 24.80 19.61
C ALA A 294 22.68 24.14 19.38
N ALA A 295 22.74 23.24 18.40
CA ALA A 295 23.97 22.63 17.89
C ALA A 295 24.15 22.95 16.40
N THR A 296 25.36 23.35 16.03
CA THR A 296 25.79 23.50 14.63
C THR A 296 27.01 22.61 14.43
N VAL A 297 26.93 21.68 13.49
CA VAL A 297 27.97 20.67 13.27
C VAL A 297 28.43 20.73 11.80
N PRO A 298 29.36 21.63 11.44
CA PRO A 298 29.75 21.87 10.05
C PRO A 298 30.25 20.63 9.30
N GLN A 299 30.84 19.67 10.00
CA GLN A 299 31.37 18.42 9.47
C GLN A 299 30.36 17.28 9.41
N ALA A 300 29.12 17.48 9.90
CA ALA A 300 28.10 16.44 9.85
C ALA A 300 27.80 16.04 8.40
N LYS A 301 27.69 14.73 8.16
CA LYS A 301 27.14 14.18 6.93
C LYS A 301 25.62 14.27 7.03
N LEU A 302 24.98 14.58 5.91
CA LEU A 302 23.54 14.76 5.88
C LEU A 302 22.83 13.42 5.72
N TRP A 303 21.65 13.32 6.30
CA TRP A 303 20.69 12.29 5.94
C TRP A 303 20.16 12.60 4.53
N GLU A 304 20.21 11.62 3.62
CA GLU A 304 19.84 11.75 2.21
C GLU A 304 19.04 10.52 1.76
N LEU A 305 18.25 10.67 0.70
CA LEU A 305 17.60 9.53 0.05
C LEU A 305 18.62 8.59 -0.60
N THR A 306 18.41 7.28 -0.48
CA THR A 306 19.32 6.29 -1.05
C THR A 306 18.71 5.35 -2.11
N THR A 307 17.41 5.48 -2.42
CA THR A 307 16.67 4.62 -3.37
C THR A 307 17.36 4.42 -4.74
N ASN A 308 18.09 5.42 -5.22
CA ASN A 308 18.79 5.41 -6.50
C ASN A 308 20.31 5.15 -6.38
N LYS A 309 20.79 4.84 -5.17
CA LYS A 309 22.18 4.45 -4.91
C LYS A 309 22.39 2.95 -5.21
N PRO A 310 23.65 2.54 -5.48
CA PRO A 310 24.03 1.13 -5.49
C PRO A 310 23.63 0.44 -4.18
N VAL A 311 23.30 -0.85 -4.22
CA VAL A 311 22.83 -1.63 -3.05
C VAL A 311 23.76 -1.47 -1.84
N ALA A 312 25.08 -1.48 -2.05
CA ALA A 312 26.07 -1.31 -0.98
C ALA A 312 26.08 0.09 -0.31
N GLU A 313 25.41 1.07 -0.90
CA GLU A 313 25.30 2.46 -0.42
C GLU A 313 23.87 2.81 0.04
N ARG A 314 22.95 1.83 0.12
CA ARG A 314 21.55 2.03 0.52
C ARG A 314 21.36 2.15 2.04
N HIS A 315 22.13 3.05 2.65
CA HIS A 315 22.08 3.35 4.08
C HIS A 315 22.37 4.84 4.30
N ALA A 316 21.51 5.54 5.03
CA ALA A 316 21.62 6.97 5.32
C ALA A 316 22.45 7.24 6.58
N GLN A 317 23.00 8.45 6.69
CA GLN A 317 23.73 8.82 7.90
C GLN A 317 22.77 9.16 9.05
N LEU A 318 22.92 8.45 10.16
CA LEU A 318 22.26 8.74 11.43
C LEU A 318 23.27 9.13 12.52
N TYR A 319 22.75 9.84 13.51
CA TYR A 319 23.44 10.28 14.71
C TYR A 319 22.62 9.90 15.94
N GLU A 320 23.26 9.89 17.10
CA GLU A 320 22.62 9.72 18.39
C GLU A 320 23.04 10.87 19.29
N ALA A 321 22.05 11.43 19.99
CA ALA A 321 22.22 12.46 21.00
C ALA A 321 22.08 11.81 22.38
N THR A 322 23.19 11.67 23.10
CA THR A 322 23.19 11.23 24.50
C THR A 322 23.09 12.44 25.40
N VAL A 323 22.10 12.46 26.28
CA VAL A 323 21.86 13.52 27.25
C VAL A 323 21.93 12.94 28.65
N SER A 324 22.74 13.55 29.51
CA SER A 324 22.94 13.14 30.90
C SER A 324 22.64 14.30 31.85
N PHE A 325 21.90 14.04 32.92
CA PHE A 325 21.77 14.96 34.05
C PHE A 325 22.79 14.58 35.12
N ILE A 326 23.64 15.54 35.51
CA ILE A 326 24.76 15.34 36.43
C ILE A 326 24.56 16.21 37.67
N ASP A 327 24.65 15.61 38.84
CA ASP A 327 24.74 16.33 40.13
C ASP A 327 26.14 16.11 40.73
N GLY A 328 26.91 17.19 40.85
CA GLY A 328 28.33 17.13 41.21
C GLY A 328 29.13 16.27 40.23
N ASN A 329 29.54 15.08 40.69
CA ASN A 329 30.29 14.10 39.89
C ASN A 329 29.47 12.84 39.54
N GLN A 330 28.17 12.84 39.87
CA GLN A 330 27.29 11.68 39.71
C GLN A 330 26.35 11.90 38.53
N VAL A 331 26.30 10.94 37.60
CA VAL A 331 25.23 10.86 36.60
C VAL A 331 23.97 10.38 37.29
N VAL A 332 22.96 11.23 37.35
CA VAL A 332 21.65 10.95 37.98
C VAL A 332 20.75 10.20 37.00
N ASP A 333 20.71 10.67 35.76
CA ASP A 333 19.97 10.03 34.66
C ASP A 333 20.69 10.24 33.32
N ASN A 334 20.47 9.33 32.38
CA ASN A 334 20.94 9.45 31.00
C ASN A 334 19.94 8.80 30.04
N GLN A 335 19.79 9.38 28.85
CA GLN A 335 18.97 8.86 27.78
C GLN A 335 19.53 9.27 26.42
N SER A 336 19.28 8.46 25.39
CA SER A 336 19.69 8.73 24.01
C SER A 336 18.49 8.90 23.10
N GLN A 337 18.64 9.72 22.06
CA GLN A 337 17.69 9.88 20.96
C GLN A 337 18.43 9.85 19.62
N HIS A 338 18.01 8.99 18.69
CA HIS A 338 18.55 9.03 17.33
C HIS A 338 17.97 10.19 16.52
N PHE A 339 18.69 10.63 15.50
CA PHE A 339 18.24 11.65 14.55
C PHE A 339 19.12 11.67 13.28
N GLY A 340 18.74 12.47 12.30
CA GLY A 340 19.54 12.76 11.11
C GLY A 340 19.67 14.26 10.85
N PHE A 341 20.85 14.71 10.42
CA PHE A 341 21.05 16.09 9.95
C PHE A 341 20.45 16.26 8.55
N ARG A 342 19.29 16.92 8.45
CA ARG A 342 18.65 17.25 7.18
C ARG A 342 17.78 18.49 7.27
N TRP A 343 17.39 19.01 6.11
CA TRP A 343 16.31 19.99 6.00
C TRP A 343 15.37 19.63 4.85
N PHE A 344 14.08 19.46 5.16
CA PHE A 344 13.02 19.26 4.18
C PHE A 344 12.20 20.54 4.08
N ASP A 345 11.94 21.01 2.87
CA ASP A 345 11.36 22.33 2.64
C ASP A 345 10.37 22.33 1.47
N VAL A 346 9.42 23.26 1.50
CA VAL A 346 8.51 23.55 0.40
C VAL A 346 8.84 24.95 -0.10
N LYS A 347 9.53 25.03 -1.24
CA LYS A 347 9.96 26.31 -1.81
C LYS A 347 9.22 26.60 -3.10
N GLU A 348 9.21 27.88 -3.47
CA GLU A 348 8.65 28.35 -4.72
C GLU A 348 9.76 28.75 -5.69
N LYS A 349 9.64 28.35 -6.96
CA LYS A 349 10.51 28.77 -8.04
C LYS A 349 9.68 29.10 -9.28
N ASN A 350 9.76 30.34 -9.76
CA ASN A 350 8.98 30.82 -10.91
C ASN A 350 7.46 30.60 -10.75
N GLY A 351 6.93 30.75 -9.54
CA GLY A 351 5.52 30.50 -9.22
C GLY A 351 5.13 29.03 -9.07
N ASP A 352 6.11 28.11 -9.09
CA ASP A 352 5.92 26.67 -8.92
C ASP A 352 6.37 26.22 -7.53
N LYS A 353 5.45 25.69 -6.72
CA LYS A 353 5.79 25.11 -5.41
C LYS A 353 6.39 23.73 -5.61
N ARG A 354 7.44 23.39 -4.85
CA ARG A 354 8.22 22.15 -5.00
C ARG A 354 8.80 21.69 -3.68
N PHE A 355 9.02 20.39 -3.55
CA PHE A 355 9.74 19.79 -2.42
C PHE A 355 11.26 19.86 -2.60
N TYR A 356 11.96 20.13 -1.50
CA TYR A 356 13.42 20.15 -1.43
C TYR A 356 13.94 19.36 -0.23
N LEU A 357 14.95 18.51 -0.46
CA LEU A 357 15.76 17.90 0.60
C LEU A 357 17.17 18.46 0.51
N ASN A 358 17.66 19.04 1.61
CA ASN A 358 19.00 19.60 1.71
C ASN A 358 19.33 20.62 0.59
N GLY A 359 18.31 21.35 0.13
CA GLY A 359 18.42 22.34 -0.95
C GLY A 359 18.38 21.79 -2.37
N LYS A 360 18.15 20.47 -2.55
CA LYS A 360 17.96 19.83 -3.87
C LYS A 360 16.48 19.51 -4.09
N ARG A 361 15.92 19.81 -5.27
CA ARG A 361 14.54 19.41 -5.62
C ARG A 361 14.41 17.89 -5.51
N VAL A 362 13.31 17.42 -4.92
CA VAL A 362 12.94 16.00 -4.87
C VAL A 362 11.52 15.80 -5.38
N PHE A 363 11.23 14.61 -5.90
CA PHE A 363 9.88 14.16 -6.26
C PHE A 363 9.52 12.98 -5.35
N ILE A 364 8.33 12.99 -4.76
CA ILE A 364 7.86 11.93 -3.86
C ILE A 364 7.25 10.80 -4.70
N LEU A 365 7.80 9.60 -4.57
CA LEU A 365 7.26 8.36 -5.13
C LEU A 365 6.89 7.45 -3.97
N ALA A 366 5.60 7.37 -3.69
CA ALA A 366 5.05 6.70 -2.52
C ALA A 366 4.19 5.49 -2.89
N ALA A 367 4.06 4.59 -1.93
CA ALA A 367 2.97 3.64 -1.86
C ALA A 367 2.39 3.66 -0.44
N MET A 368 1.09 3.41 -0.33
CA MET A 368 0.35 3.52 0.92
C MET A 368 0.08 2.18 1.57
N THR A 369 0.57 1.99 2.79
CA THR A 369 0.27 0.82 3.62
C THR A 369 -0.71 1.17 4.72
N ARG A 370 -1.61 0.23 5.04
CA ARG A 370 -2.59 0.37 6.13
C ARG A 370 -2.08 -0.24 7.45
N GLY A 371 -0.80 -0.60 7.50
CA GLY A 371 -0.17 -1.18 8.69
C GLY A 371 -0.60 -2.63 8.96
N PHE A 372 -0.65 -3.47 7.91
CA PHE A 372 -0.96 -4.89 8.05
C PHE A 372 0.26 -5.81 7.82
N TRP A 373 0.35 -6.88 8.63
CA TRP A 373 1.36 -7.92 8.52
C TRP A 373 0.75 -9.33 8.67
N PRO A 374 1.32 -10.35 7.99
CA PRO A 374 0.61 -11.60 7.72
C PRO A 374 0.28 -12.43 8.96
N LYS A 375 1.18 -12.47 9.95
CA LYS A 375 1.01 -13.34 11.11
C LYS A 375 0.11 -12.74 12.20
N ASN A 376 0.47 -11.56 12.68
CA ASN A 376 -0.13 -10.91 13.86
C ASN A 376 -1.14 -9.80 13.52
N GLY A 377 -1.23 -9.40 12.25
CA GLY A 377 -2.17 -8.40 11.78
C GLY A 377 -1.66 -6.97 11.76
N ILE A 378 -1.01 -6.46 12.82
CA ILE A 378 -0.84 -5.00 13.03
C ILE A 378 0.55 -4.51 13.46
N PHE A 379 1.54 -5.40 13.57
CA PHE A 379 2.94 -5.01 13.78
C PHE A 379 3.93 -5.85 12.95
N PRO A 380 5.08 -5.29 12.53
CA PRO A 380 6.09 -6.03 11.80
C PRO A 380 6.96 -6.89 12.73
N THR A 381 7.45 -8.01 12.20
CA THR A 381 8.71 -8.61 12.68
C THR A 381 9.91 -7.86 12.09
N PRO A 382 11.14 -7.98 12.64
CA PRO A 382 12.33 -7.40 12.03
C PRO A 382 12.54 -7.79 10.57
N GLU A 383 12.26 -9.05 10.24
CA GLU A 383 12.29 -9.56 8.86
C GLU A 383 11.26 -8.86 7.96
N MET A 384 10.02 -8.71 8.43
CA MET A 384 8.97 -8.06 7.64
C MET A 384 9.22 -6.56 7.44
N ALA A 385 9.75 -5.86 8.45
CA ALA A 385 10.14 -4.46 8.30
C ALA A 385 11.32 -4.29 7.34
N GLU A 386 12.27 -5.23 7.32
CA GLU A 386 13.31 -5.26 6.30
C GLU A 386 12.74 -5.51 4.90
N ARG A 387 11.78 -6.42 4.75
CA ARG A 387 11.12 -6.67 3.45
C ARG A 387 10.29 -5.48 2.98
N ASP A 388 9.67 -4.71 3.89
CA ASP A 388 9.01 -3.44 3.56
C ASP A 388 10.00 -2.49 2.86
N LYS A 389 11.20 -2.33 3.42
CA LYS A 389 12.31 -1.55 2.82
C LYS A 389 12.72 -2.11 1.45
N GLU A 390 13.01 -3.41 1.36
CA GLU A 390 13.52 -4.00 0.10
C GLU A 390 12.49 -3.90 -1.04
N ALA A 391 11.21 -4.12 -0.77
CA ALA A 391 10.16 -3.97 -1.77
C ALA A 391 10.08 -2.52 -2.31
N LEU A 392 10.26 -1.51 -1.46
CA LEU A 392 10.30 -0.11 -1.90
C LEU A 392 11.50 0.13 -2.84
N TYR A 393 12.67 -0.41 -2.50
CA TYR A 393 13.85 -0.30 -3.35
C TYR A 393 13.72 -1.01 -4.69
N ASP A 394 13.15 -2.22 -4.69
CA ASP A 394 12.92 -3.02 -5.89
C ASP A 394 12.01 -2.29 -6.88
N LEU A 395 11.01 -1.56 -6.38
CA LEU A 395 10.13 -0.71 -7.19
C LEU A 395 10.71 0.69 -7.47
N GLY A 396 11.77 1.08 -6.75
CA GLY A 396 12.36 2.41 -6.81
C GLY A 396 11.49 3.52 -6.22
N LEU A 397 10.67 3.17 -5.23
CA LEU A 397 9.91 4.11 -4.41
C LEU A 397 10.82 4.70 -3.33
N ASN A 398 10.56 5.94 -2.95
CA ASN A 398 11.38 6.67 -1.98
C ASN A 398 10.61 7.09 -0.73
N THR A 399 9.32 6.75 -0.65
CA THR A 399 8.45 7.15 0.46
C THR A 399 7.52 6.02 0.85
N MET A 400 7.43 5.74 2.14
CA MET A 400 6.40 4.87 2.71
C MET A 400 5.30 5.73 3.33
N LEU A 401 4.05 5.54 2.92
CA LEU A 401 2.91 6.27 3.49
C LEU A 401 2.14 5.35 4.45
N MET A 402 2.15 5.66 5.75
CA MET A 402 1.32 5.02 6.78
C MET A 402 -0.09 5.60 6.69
N HIS A 403 -0.93 4.95 5.89
CA HIS A 403 -2.27 5.41 5.56
C HIS A 403 -3.27 4.92 6.59
N ARG A 404 -4.04 5.83 7.18
CA ARG A 404 -5.08 5.52 8.17
C ARG A 404 -4.59 4.69 9.36
N ALA A 405 -3.30 4.76 9.67
CA ALA A 405 -2.65 4.00 10.73
C ALA A 405 -1.38 4.70 11.21
N ILE A 406 -1.14 4.68 12.54
CA ILE A 406 0.12 5.14 13.13
C ILE A 406 1.26 4.24 12.67
N GLY A 407 2.38 4.85 12.27
CA GLY A 407 3.57 4.09 11.91
C GLY A 407 4.10 3.22 13.04
N GLN A 408 4.55 2.00 12.73
CA GLN A 408 5.18 1.14 13.71
C GLN A 408 6.65 1.55 13.88
N PRO A 409 7.18 1.73 15.11
CA PRO A 409 8.54 2.24 15.33
C PRO A 409 9.62 1.50 14.54
N LEU A 410 9.51 0.17 14.45
CA LEU A 410 10.46 -0.64 13.70
C LEU A 410 10.49 -0.32 12.19
N VAL A 411 9.34 -0.01 11.58
CA VAL A 411 9.28 0.39 10.16
C VAL A 411 10.00 1.72 9.96
N PHE A 412 9.82 2.67 10.89
CA PHE A 412 10.44 3.98 10.84
C PHE A 412 11.94 3.92 11.11
N ASP A 413 12.40 3.07 12.02
CA ASP A 413 13.83 2.79 12.22
C ASP A 413 14.49 2.33 10.90
N TYR A 414 13.86 1.38 10.20
CA TYR A 414 14.36 0.94 8.90
C TYR A 414 14.29 2.04 7.84
N ALA A 415 13.24 2.86 7.81
CA ALA A 415 13.13 3.97 6.86
C ALA A 415 14.22 5.03 7.09
N ASP A 416 14.48 5.38 8.36
CA ASP A 416 15.55 6.28 8.78
C ASP A 416 16.93 5.75 8.38
N GLU A 417 17.22 4.49 8.69
CA GLU A 417 18.50 3.83 8.33
C GLU A 417 18.68 3.71 6.82
N SER A 418 17.59 3.56 6.08
CA SER A 418 17.58 3.36 4.63
C SER A 418 17.63 4.66 3.84
N GLY A 419 17.29 5.79 4.44
CA GLY A 419 17.10 7.01 3.64
C GLY A 419 15.86 6.90 2.75
N LEU A 420 14.74 6.50 3.35
CA LEU A 420 13.41 6.52 2.77
C LEU A 420 12.59 7.57 3.53
N PHE A 421 11.76 8.33 2.83
CA PHE A 421 10.81 9.22 3.49
C PHE A 421 9.65 8.44 4.10
N THR A 422 9.02 9.04 5.11
CA THR A 422 7.75 8.59 5.67
C THR A 422 6.74 9.72 5.70
N TYR A 423 5.48 9.35 5.54
CA TYR A 423 4.29 10.18 5.72
C TYR A 423 3.38 9.38 6.63
N GLU A 424 2.74 9.99 7.63
CA GLU A 424 1.86 9.24 8.52
C GLU A 424 0.53 9.93 8.87
N GLU A 425 -0.43 9.08 9.22
CA GLU A 425 -1.77 9.43 9.66
C GLU A 425 -2.09 8.77 11.01
N PRO A 426 -2.87 9.40 11.89
CA PRO A 426 -3.17 8.82 13.21
C PRO A 426 -4.08 7.58 13.18
N GLY A 427 -4.85 7.38 12.10
CA GLY A 427 -5.92 6.38 12.02
C GLY A 427 -7.05 6.62 13.04
N GLY A 428 -8.31 6.58 12.60
CA GLY A 428 -9.43 6.84 13.52
C GLY A 428 -9.59 8.30 13.94
N TYR A 429 -8.87 9.25 13.34
CA TYR A 429 -9.04 10.68 13.63
C TYR A 429 -10.29 11.27 12.98
N ARG A 430 -10.68 10.74 11.82
CA ARG A 430 -11.97 11.04 11.20
C ARG A 430 -13.04 10.31 12.01
N VAL A 431 -13.80 11.05 12.80
CA VAL A 431 -14.86 10.54 13.69
C VAL A 431 -16.24 10.91 13.13
N THR A 432 -16.82 10.03 12.31
CA THR A 432 -18.10 10.28 11.62
C THR A 432 -19.25 9.43 12.20
N PRO A 433 -20.51 9.85 11.97
CA PRO A 433 -21.69 9.06 12.35
C PRO A 433 -21.65 7.66 11.74
N ASN A 434 -22.16 6.67 12.48
CA ASN A 434 -22.25 5.29 12.03
C ASN A 434 -23.72 4.86 12.00
N ARG A 435 -24.28 4.69 10.79
CA ARG A 435 -25.68 4.31 10.62
C ARG A 435 -25.97 2.87 11.04
N TRP A 436 -25.01 1.97 10.88
CA TRP A 436 -25.19 0.55 11.25
C TRP A 436 -25.34 0.40 12.77
N ASP A 437 -24.61 1.20 13.54
CA ASP A 437 -24.67 1.19 15.01
C ASP A 437 -25.56 2.29 15.60
N SER A 438 -26.39 2.96 14.79
CA SER A 438 -27.26 4.05 15.23
C SER A 438 -26.52 5.14 16.03
N ILE A 439 -25.32 5.54 15.58
CA ILE A 439 -24.51 6.62 16.18
C ILE A 439 -24.73 7.90 15.38
N GLU A 440 -25.27 8.93 16.03
CA GLU A 440 -25.59 10.22 15.38
C GLU A 440 -24.37 11.11 15.11
N GLY A 441 -23.29 10.97 15.89
CA GLY A 441 -22.05 11.74 15.74
C GLY A 441 -21.11 11.62 16.94
N PRO A 442 -19.93 12.24 16.90
CA PRO A 442 -18.95 12.24 17.98
C PRO A 442 -19.39 13.08 19.19
N ASP A 443 -18.99 12.64 20.39
CA ASP A 443 -19.11 13.40 21.64
C ASP A 443 -17.75 13.96 22.10
N GLU A 444 -17.72 14.66 23.24
CA GLU A 444 -16.49 15.25 23.79
C GLU A 444 -15.43 14.18 24.13
N GLN A 445 -15.85 12.99 24.57
CA GLN A 445 -14.92 11.90 24.86
C GLN A 445 -14.23 11.43 23.58
N ALA A 446 -14.98 11.18 22.50
CA ALA A 446 -14.42 10.78 21.21
C ALA A 446 -13.47 11.85 20.65
N TYR A 447 -13.80 13.13 20.78
CA TYR A 447 -12.92 14.24 20.38
C TYR A 447 -11.62 14.28 21.20
N ALA A 448 -11.71 14.20 22.52
CA ALA A 448 -10.54 14.19 23.39
C ALA A 448 -9.63 12.98 23.13
N TRP A 449 -10.23 11.81 22.86
CA TRP A 449 -9.50 10.58 22.54
C TRP A 449 -8.66 10.75 21.27
N ARG A 450 -9.28 11.18 20.15
CA ARG A 450 -8.54 11.34 18.88
C ARG A 450 -7.44 12.42 18.98
N SER A 451 -7.67 13.51 19.71
CA SER A 451 -6.68 14.59 19.87
C SER A 451 -5.49 14.10 20.70
N GLU A 452 -5.73 13.31 21.75
CA GLU A 452 -4.68 12.72 22.55
C GLU A 452 -3.87 11.67 21.77
N LYS A 453 -4.53 10.85 20.94
CA LYS A 453 -3.85 9.91 20.02
C LYS A 453 -2.90 10.65 19.08
N LEU A 454 -3.39 11.70 18.42
CA LEU A 454 -2.61 12.55 17.53
C LEU A 454 -1.42 13.21 18.26
N ARG A 455 -1.66 13.75 19.46
CA ARG A 455 -0.61 14.38 20.29
C ARG A 455 0.53 13.41 20.61
N ARG A 456 0.21 12.18 21.02
CA ARG A 456 1.19 11.15 21.38
C ARG A 456 2.00 10.67 20.17
N MET A 457 1.36 10.51 19.01
CA MET A 457 2.05 10.17 17.75
C MET A 457 3.13 11.22 17.43
N VAL A 458 2.77 12.52 17.42
CA VAL A 458 3.72 13.60 17.10
C VAL A 458 4.88 13.64 18.09
N ILE A 459 4.61 13.49 19.40
CA ILE A 459 5.67 13.50 20.42
C ILE A 459 6.67 12.35 20.23
N ARG A 460 6.18 11.16 19.89
CA ARG A 460 7.01 9.99 19.62
C ARG A 460 7.89 10.18 18.39
N ASP A 461 7.33 10.76 17.32
CA ASP A 461 7.90 10.65 15.96
C ASP A 461 8.66 11.90 15.47
N ARG A 462 8.55 13.03 16.17
CA ARG A 462 9.16 14.33 15.77
C ARG A 462 10.68 14.34 15.59
N SER A 463 11.41 13.37 16.15
CA SER A 463 12.88 13.26 15.99
C SER A 463 13.29 12.44 14.75
N LEU A 464 12.36 11.79 14.06
CA LEU A 464 12.65 10.88 12.93
C LEU A 464 13.02 11.68 11.68
N PRO A 465 14.24 11.53 11.11
CA PRO A 465 14.63 12.24 9.90
C PRO A 465 13.81 11.85 8.66
N SER A 466 13.30 10.62 8.57
CA SER A 466 12.47 10.15 7.44
C SER A 466 11.11 10.84 7.33
N LEU A 467 10.50 11.20 8.45
CA LEU A 467 9.14 11.72 8.49
C LEU A 467 9.06 13.13 7.91
N ILE A 468 8.26 13.34 6.87
CA ILE A 468 8.16 14.63 6.18
C ILE A 468 6.79 15.30 6.31
N ILE A 469 5.71 14.52 6.46
CA ILE A 469 4.33 15.01 6.49
C ILE A 469 3.55 14.28 7.59
N TYR A 470 2.88 15.06 8.44
CA TYR A 470 1.75 14.60 9.26
C TYR A 470 0.45 14.93 8.54
N ASN A 471 -0.44 13.95 8.37
CA ASN A 471 -1.78 14.18 7.84
C ASN A 471 -2.85 13.78 8.84
N LEU A 472 -3.87 14.62 9.03
CA LEU A 472 -4.89 14.38 10.04
C LEU A 472 -6.02 13.50 9.52
N LYS A 473 -6.50 13.72 8.29
CA LYS A 473 -7.67 13.03 7.73
C LYS A 473 -7.44 12.55 6.31
N ASN A 474 -8.12 11.47 5.97
CA ASN A 474 -8.25 11.02 4.60
C ASN A 474 -9.67 11.25 4.06
N GLU A 475 -9.74 11.82 2.86
CA GLU A 475 -10.94 12.03 2.03
C GLU A 475 -12.10 12.67 2.79
N GLU A 476 -11.80 13.71 3.56
CA GLU A 476 -12.80 14.44 4.32
C GLU A 476 -13.75 15.20 3.37
N THR A 477 -15.02 15.18 3.75
CA THR A 477 -16.13 15.84 3.04
C THR A 477 -16.53 17.15 3.69
N ASN A 478 -16.09 17.40 4.93
CA ASN A 478 -16.41 18.60 5.72
C ASN A 478 -15.20 19.52 5.90
N PRO A 479 -15.39 20.86 5.84
CA PRO A 479 -14.34 21.80 6.22
C PRO A 479 -13.90 21.57 7.70
N PRO A 480 -12.66 21.95 8.05
CA PRO A 480 -12.14 21.78 9.40
C PRO A 480 -12.98 22.54 10.41
N ASN A 481 -13.31 21.89 11.53
CA ASN A 481 -13.97 22.54 12.66
C ASN A 481 -12.93 23.13 13.65
N ASP A 482 -13.40 23.82 14.69
CA ASP A 482 -12.52 24.46 15.69
C ASP A 482 -11.57 23.47 16.40
N ARG A 483 -11.97 22.20 16.57
CA ARG A 483 -11.11 21.16 17.14
C ARG A 483 -10.03 20.75 16.15
N ASP A 484 -10.39 20.55 14.88
CA ASP A 484 -9.43 20.24 13.81
C ASP A 484 -8.37 21.35 13.69
N ILE A 485 -8.77 22.63 13.79
CA ILE A 485 -7.84 23.78 13.77
C ILE A 485 -6.89 23.76 14.97
N LYS A 486 -7.42 23.57 16.19
CA LYS A 486 -6.60 23.48 17.41
C LYS A 486 -5.63 22.30 17.37
N ASP A 487 -6.07 21.17 16.84
CA ASP A 487 -5.23 19.98 16.67
C ASP A 487 -4.10 20.24 15.65
N MET A 488 -4.39 20.89 14.52
CA MET A 488 -3.37 21.32 13.55
C MET A 488 -2.33 22.26 14.18
N GLU A 489 -2.79 23.24 14.97
CA GLU A 489 -1.91 24.16 15.71
C GLU A 489 -1.06 23.43 16.76
N MET A 490 -1.67 22.47 17.48
CA MET A 490 -0.97 21.62 18.44
C MET A 490 0.13 20.80 17.76
N VAL A 491 -0.18 20.13 16.64
CA VAL A 491 0.81 19.34 15.88
C VAL A 491 1.97 20.24 15.45
N HIS A 492 1.67 21.40 14.86
CA HIS A 492 2.71 22.33 14.40
C HIS A 492 3.52 22.96 15.54
N ALA A 493 2.93 23.15 16.72
CA ALA A 493 3.64 23.62 17.91
C ALA A 493 4.56 22.55 18.51
N LEU A 494 4.13 21.29 18.51
CA LEU A 494 4.92 20.15 18.99
C LEU A 494 6.10 19.81 18.06
N ASP A 495 5.90 19.97 16.75
CA ASP A 495 6.93 19.83 15.74
C ASP A 495 6.80 20.88 14.61
N PRO A 496 7.43 22.06 14.77
CA PRO A 496 7.42 23.08 13.73
C PRO A 496 8.30 22.71 12.54
N SER A 497 9.03 21.59 12.55
CA SER A 497 9.96 21.21 11.48
C SER A 497 9.34 20.32 10.40
N ARG A 498 8.03 20.09 10.44
CA ARG A 498 7.28 19.22 9.53
C ARG A 498 6.20 19.97 8.76
N VAL A 499 5.82 19.41 7.62
CA VAL A 499 4.56 19.78 6.96
C VAL A 499 3.42 19.11 7.70
N VAL A 500 2.33 19.84 7.90
CA VAL A 500 1.10 19.29 8.50
C VAL A 500 -0.04 19.56 7.53
N THR A 501 -0.78 18.54 7.12
CA THR A 501 -1.95 18.67 6.25
C THR A 501 -3.22 18.28 7.01
N TYR A 502 -4.29 19.04 6.80
CA TYR A 502 -5.59 18.70 7.35
C TYR A 502 -6.16 17.43 6.70
N ASN A 503 -5.98 17.29 5.39
CA ASN A 503 -6.70 16.30 4.61
C ASN A 503 -5.93 15.84 3.36
N SER A 504 -5.95 14.53 3.07
CA SER A 504 -5.52 13.92 1.81
C SER A 504 -6.73 13.56 0.96
N GLY A 505 -6.78 14.04 -0.30
CA GLY A 505 -7.91 13.83 -1.20
C GLY A 505 -9.20 14.56 -0.79
N SER A 506 -9.95 15.12 -1.75
CA SER A 506 -11.26 15.74 -1.46
C SER A 506 -12.39 14.91 -2.10
N ASP A 507 -13.35 14.40 -1.32
CA ASP A 507 -14.54 13.66 -1.83
C ASP A 507 -15.60 14.61 -2.45
N ILE A 508 -15.15 15.78 -2.92
CA ILE A 508 -15.99 16.93 -3.35
C ILE A 508 -16.43 16.77 -4.83
N GLY A 509 -16.30 15.56 -5.40
CA GLY A 509 -16.64 15.25 -6.79
C GLY A 509 -18.07 14.75 -7.04
N LYS A 510 -18.90 14.58 -6.01
CA LYS A 510 -20.24 13.98 -6.18
C LYS A 510 -21.28 14.89 -6.85
N SER A 511 -21.07 16.22 -6.95
CA SER A 511 -22.06 17.16 -7.51
C SER A 511 -21.75 17.73 -8.90
N GLY A 512 -20.62 17.39 -9.53
CA GLY A 512 -20.30 17.86 -10.89
C GLY A 512 -20.02 19.37 -11.01
N ASP A 513 -19.88 20.09 -9.90
CA ASP A 513 -19.62 21.53 -9.91
C ASP A 513 -18.15 21.86 -10.22
N GLU A 514 -17.91 22.79 -11.15
CA GLU A 514 -16.60 23.46 -11.35
C GLU A 514 -16.16 24.28 -10.11
N TYR A 515 -17.04 24.42 -9.12
CA TYR A 515 -17.11 25.48 -8.11
C TYR A 515 -16.00 25.51 -7.04
N TYR A 516 -15.05 24.57 -7.00
CA TYR A 516 -13.97 24.54 -6.00
C TYR A 516 -12.55 24.58 -6.56
N ARG A 517 -12.37 24.52 -7.88
CA ARG A 517 -11.02 24.57 -8.46
C ARG A 517 -10.44 25.98 -8.35
N ASN A 518 -9.32 26.11 -7.64
CA ASN A 518 -8.57 27.36 -7.44
C ASN A 518 -9.22 28.39 -6.50
N LYS A 519 -10.01 27.98 -5.51
CA LYS A 519 -10.30 28.90 -4.39
C LYS A 519 -8.98 29.25 -3.69
N PRO A 520 -8.62 30.54 -3.56
CA PRO A 520 -7.38 30.95 -2.89
C PRO A 520 -7.30 30.51 -1.44
N ASN A 521 -8.45 30.26 -0.79
CA ASN A 521 -8.59 29.87 0.62
C ASN A 521 -9.48 28.62 0.74
N ASP A 522 -9.14 27.54 0.03
CA ASP A 522 -9.90 26.31 0.14
C ASP A 522 -9.64 25.65 1.51
N PRO A 523 -10.67 25.45 2.35
CA PRO A 523 -10.52 24.81 3.66
C PRO A 523 -10.02 23.37 3.61
N PHE A 524 -10.20 22.65 2.50
CA PHE A 524 -9.68 21.29 2.35
C PHE A 524 -8.18 21.27 2.01
N GLU A 525 -7.63 22.41 1.60
CA GLU A 525 -6.20 22.63 1.37
C GLU A 525 -5.51 23.23 2.61
N LEU A 526 -6.14 23.14 3.78
CA LEU A 526 -5.57 23.64 5.04
C LEU A 526 -4.28 22.89 5.39
N HIS A 527 -3.19 23.62 5.59
CA HIS A 527 -1.89 23.05 5.95
C HIS A 527 -1.02 24.01 6.76
N ALA A 528 0.05 23.48 7.36
CA ALA A 528 1.14 24.25 7.96
C ALA A 528 2.47 23.86 7.29
N LEU A 529 3.37 24.85 7.11
CA LEU A 529 4.68 24.63 6.51
C LEU A 529 5.78 24.73 7.59
N PRO A 530 6.93 24.05 7.42
CA PRO A 530 8.01 24.07 8.40
C PRO A 530 8.42 25.49 8.81
N PHE A 531 8.40 25.75 10.12
CA PHE A 531 8.73 27.01 10.82
C PHE A 531 7.97 28.25 10.34
N LYS A 532 6.91 28.07 9.56
CA LYS A 532 6.06 29.17 9.10
C LYS A 532 4.90 29.34 10.09
N PRO A 533 4.78 30.50 10.75
CA PRO A 533 3.72 30.71 11.73
C PRO A 533 2.34 30.72 11.07
N GLY A 534 1.36 30.11 11.76
CA GLY A 534 -0.05 30.08 11.36
C GLY A 534 -0.39 29.03 10.31
N LEU A 535 -1.68 28.73 10.20
CA LEU A 535 -2.22 27.81 9.20
C LEU A 535 -2.48 28.54 7.86
N ILE A 536 -2.36 27.80 6.77
CA ILE A 536 -2.51 28.30 5.40
C ILE A 536 -3.71 27.62 4.75
N TYR A 537 -4.64 28.42 4.27
CA TYR A 537 -5.80 27.96 3.50
C TYR A 537 -5.44 28.12 2.02
N GLY A 538 -5.33 27.02 1.28
CA GLY A 538 -4.99 27.05 -0.15
C GLY A 538 -3.49 26.95 -0.47
N GLY A 539 -3.15 26.40 -1.63
CA GLY A 539 -1.73 26.21 -2.02
C GLY A 539 -1.24 24.77 -1.88
N TRP A 540 -2.15 23.83 -1.63
CA TRP A 540 -1.87 22.40 -1.51
C TRP A 540 -2.98 21.63 -2.20
N TRP A 541 -2.69 21.01 -3.34
CA TRP A 541 -3.65 20.19 -4.07
C TRP A 541 -3.31 18.72 -3.87
N ASP A 542 -4.20 18.00 -3.22
CA ASP A 542 -4.12 16.56 -3.05
C ASP A 542 -5.40 15.92 -3.59
N GLN A 543 -5.28 15.03 -4.57
CA GLN A 543 -6.42 14.39 -5.20
C GLN A 543 -6.25 12.88 -5.35
N HIS A 544 -7.37 12.19 -5.07
CA HIS A 544 -7.52 10.75 -5.16
C HIS A 544 -8.31 10.40 -6.43
N HIS A 545 -7.88 9.37 -7.16
CA HIS A 545 -8.50 8.93 -8.41
C HIS A 545 -8.87 7.45 -8.39
N TRP A 546 -10.05 7.18 -7.83
CA TRP A 546 -10.67 5.85 -7.84
C TRP A 546 -11.29 5.52 -9.22
N TYR A 547 -11.09 4.27 -9.63
CA TYR A 547 -11.81 3.54 -10.70
C TYR A 547 -12.47 4.28 -11.88
N ALA A 548 -11.74 4.39 -12.99
CA ALA A 548 -12.33 4.50 -14.33
C ALA A 548 -11.75 3.50 -15.35
N TYR A 549 -10.61 2.87 -15.05
CA TYR A 549 -9.91 1.92 -15.92
C TYR A 549 -9.26 0.81 -15.10
N SER A 550 -9.23 -0.38 -15.67
CA SER A 550 -8.59 -1.57 -15.08
C SER A 550 -7.30 -1.93 -15.84
N GLY A 551 -6.44 -0.93 -16.03
CA GLY A 551 -5.15 -1.05 -16.74
C GLY A 551 -4.81 0.19 -17.56
N TYR A 552 -3.63 0.19 -18.20
CA TYR A 552 -3.21 1.25 -19.12
C TYR A 552 -4.07 1.25 -20.39
N THR A 553 -4.41 2.45 -20.87
CA THR A 553 -5.05 2.67 -22.17
C THR A 553 -4.38 3.83 -22.90
N ASP A 554 -4.50 3.87 -24.23
CA ASP A 554 -3.97 4.95 -25.06
C ASP A 554 -4.60 6.32 -24.70
N ASP A 555 -5.74 6.34 -23.99
CA ASP A 555 -6.35 7.58 -23.48
C ASP A 555 -5.50 8.27 -22.39
N MET A 556 -4.60 7.53 -21.73
CA MET A 556 -3.70 8.07 -20.71
C MET A 556 -2.55 8.88 -21.34
N TYR A 557 -2.29 8.73 -22.63
CA TYR A 557 -1.39 9.59 -23.39
C TYR A 557 -1.89 9.74 -24.82
N ARG A 558 -2.65 10.80 -25.11
CA ARG A 558 -3.14 11.06 -26.47
C ARG A 558 -2.16 11.90 -27.27
N ASN A 559 -1.54 12.90 -26.65
CA ASN A 559 -0.52 13.78 -27.22
C ASN A 559 0.05 14.71 -26.11
N PRO A 560 1.03 15.58 -26.41
CA PRO A 560 1.68 16.45 -25.42
C PRO A 560 0.75 17.44 -24.70
N LYS A 561 -0.48 17.64 -25.19
CA LYS A 561 -1.50 18.48 -24.55
C LYS A 561 -2.49 17.68 -23.71
N PHE A 562 -2.52 16.34 -23.85
CA PHE A 562 -3.52 15.45 -23.25
C PHE A 562 -2.86 14.15 -22.75
N TYR A 563 -2.32 14.22 -21.53
CA TYR A 563 -1.55 13.12 -20.91
C TYR A 563 -1.68 13.01 -19.38
N LEU A 564 -2.26 14.01 -18.73
CA LEU A 564 -2.56 13.97 -17.29
C LEU A 564 -4.00 13.50 -17.11
N ARG A 565 -4.15 12.34 -16.47
CA ARG A 565 -5.44 11.77 -16.07
C ARG A 565 -6.08 12.62 -14.97
N GLY A 566 -7.40 12.77 -15.00
CA GLY A 566 -8.20 13.13 -13.82
C GLY A 566 -8.06 14.56 -13.29
N VAL A 567 -7.40 15.46 -14.03
CA VAL A 567 -7.25 16.88 -13.64
C VAL A 567 -8.62 17.59 -13.46
N ILE A 568 -9.70 16.97 -13.96
CA ILE A 568 -11.08 17.29 -13.65
C ILE A 568 -11.67 16.15 -12.81
N ASN A 569 -12.23 16.46 -11.63
CA ASN A 569 -13.13 15.61 -10.83
C ASN A 569 -14.43 15.23 -11.59
N ALA A 570 -14.33 14.65 -12.79
CA ALA A 570 -15.39 13.83 -13.35
C ALA A 570 -15.12 12.43 -12.85
N ALA A 571 -15.91 11.96 -11.89
CA ALA A 571 -15.68 10.73 -11.13
C ALA A 571 -15.53 9.44 -11.98
N ARG A 572 -15.55 9.47 -13.32
CA ARG A 572 -15.81 8.27 -14.12
C ARG A 572 -15.13 8.16 -15.50
N VAL A 573 -14.53 9.19 -16.13
CA VAL A 573 -13.76 9.08 -17.40
C VAL A 573 -12.87 10.33 -17.64
N PRO A 574 -11.62 10.21 -18.13
CA PRO A 574 -10.87 11.28 -18.77
C PRO A 574 -11.65 11.98 -19.87
N LEU A 575 -12.07 13.22 -19.63
CA LEU A 575 -12.66 14.02 -20.68
C LEU A 575 -11.55 14.43 -21.66
N ALA A 576 -11.92 14.64 -22.92
CA ALA A 576 -11.04 15.23 -23.92
C ALA A 576 -10.59 16.68 -23.57
N LYS A 577 -10.89 17.18 -22.37
CA LYS A 577 -10.44 18.46 -21.84
C LYS A 577 -9.62 18.33 -20.55
N ASP A 578 -9.45 17.13 -19.99
CA ASP A 578 -8.85 16.96 -18.65
C ASP A 578 -7.49 17.63 -18.52
N SER A 579 -6.54 17.30 -19.38
CA SER A 579 -5.21 17.92 -19.33
C SER A 579 -5.16 19.37 -19.89
N LEU A 580 -6.29 19.94 -20.35
CA LEU A 580 -6.37 21.35 -20.75
C LEU A 580 -6.63 22.29 -19.57
N TYR A 581 -7.09 21.78 -18.43
CA TYR A 581 -7.15 22.59 -17.22
C TYR A 581 -5.77 22.54 -16.57
N PRO A 582 -4.98 23.62 -16.61
CA PRO A 582 -3.66 23.59 -16.02
C PRO A 582 -3.79 23.39 -14.51
N LEU A 583 -3.16 22.33 -14.00
CA LEU A 583 -2.86 22.21 -12.59
C LEU A 583 -2.12 23.48 -12.15
N ASN A 584 -2.55 24.04 -11.03
CA ASN A 584 -2.07 25.33 -10.57
C ASN A 584 -0.70 25.16 -9.90
N LYS A 585 0.36 25.53 -10.62
CA LYS A 585 1.76 25.51 -10.14
C LYS A 585 1.98 26.26 -8.83
N LYS A 586 1.10 27.20 -8.46
CA LYS A 586 1.16 27.87 -7.16
C LYS A 586 0.76 26.95 -6.00
N LYS A 587 0.36 25.71 -6.28
CA LYS A 587 0.05 24.69 -5.29
C LYS A 587 1.14 23.61 -5.32
N VAL A 588 1.41 23.00 -4.17
CA VAL A 588 2.01 21.66 -4.17
C VAL A 588 1.00 20.73 -4.84
N VAL A 589 1.44 19.91 -5.79
CA VAL A 589 0.55 19.02 -6.55
C VAL A 589 0.86 17.57 -6.19
N PHE A 590 -0.03 16.98 -5.39
CA PHE A 590 0.06 15.63 -4.85
C PHE A 590 -1.02 14.74 -5.48
N PHE A 591 -0.61 13.71 -6.21
CA PHE A 591 -1.51 12.63 -6.63
C PHE A 591 -1.58 11.61 -5.49
N GLY A 592 -2.50 11.85 -4.54
CA GLY A 592 -2.51 11.26 -3.19
C GLY A 592 -2.98 9.82 -3.12
N GLU A 593 -3.76 9.35 -4.10
CA GLU A 593 -4.19 7.95 -4.19
C GLU A 593 -4.51 7.59 -5.64
N GLU A 594 -3.60 6.89 -6.30
CA GLU A 594 -3.71 6.52 -7.71
C GLU A 594 -3.98 5.05 -7.90
N GLY A 595 -4.92 4.71 -8.80
CA GLY A 595 -5.03 3.37 -9.36
C GLY A 595 -5.57 2.33 -8.39
N ALA A 596 -6.75 2.56 -7.83
CA ALA A 596 -7.36 1.68 -6.85
C ALA A 596 -7.86 0.33 -7.42
N PHE A 597 -7.16 -0.41 -8.29
CA PHE A 597 -7.65 -1.68 -8.90
C PHE A 597 -6.67 -2.85 -8.71
N GLY A 598 -7.15 -4.04 -8.37
CA GLY A 598 -6.34 -5.14 -7.82
C GLY A 598 -6.00 -6.32 -8.71
N THR A 599 -4.94 -7.03 -8.34
CA THR A 599 -4.40 -8.20 -9.04
C THR A 599 -4.07 -9.33 -8.06
N MET A 600 -3.87 -10.55 -8.56
CA MET A 600 -3.60 -11.69 -7.68
C MET A 600 -2.35 -11.50 -6.82
N VAL A 601 -2.45 -11.93 -5.55
CA VAL A 601 -1.30 -12.09 -4.66
C VAL A 601 -0.39 -13.21 -5.14
N ARG A 602 0.88 -13.22 -4.73
CA ARG A 602 1.87 -14.23 -5.18
C ARG A 602 1.68 -15.55 -4.43
N LEU A 603 0.57 -16.25 -4.69
CA LEU A 603 0.10 -17.44 -3.94
C LEU A 603 1.19 -18.49 -3.71
N GLN A 604 1.98 -18.82 -4.73
CA GLN A 604 3.09 -19.77 -4.58
C GLN A 604 4.16 -19.26 -3.59
N LYS A 605 4.54 -17.98 -3.69
CA LYS A 605 5.51 -17.36 -2.77
C LYS A 605 4.96 -17.33 -1.35
N ILE A 606 3.68 -16.98 -1.19
CA ILE A 606 3.00 -17.01 0.12
C ILE A 606 3.01 -18.43 0.71
N LYS A 607 2.68 -19.45 -0.08
CA LYS A 607 2.77 -20.85 0.35
C LYS A 607 4.19 -21.23 0.79
N GLU A 608 5.20 -20.90 -0.02
CA GLU A 608 6.62 -21.16 0.30
C GLU A 608 7.04 -20.50 1.62
N GLU A 609 6.48 -19.34 1.97
CA GLU A 609 6.72 -18.66 3.24
C GLU A 609 6.01 -19.36 4.40
N ILE A 610 4.73 -19.69 4.25
CA ILE A 610 3.95 -20.41 5.27
C ILE A 610 4.59 -21.77 5.61
N GLU A 611 5.12 -22.48 4.61
CA GLU A 611 5.80 -23.77 4.81
C GLU A 611 7.11 -23.65 5.62
N LYS A 612 7.75 -22.47 5.65
CA LYS A 612 8.96 -22.22 6.46
C LYS A 612 8.61 -21.92 7.92
N THR A 613 7.50 -21.24 8.17
CA THR A 613 7.15 -20.68 9.48
C THR A 613 6.09 -21.48 10.24
N SER A 614 5.48 -22.49 9.61
CA SER A 614 4.29 -23.24 10.05
C SER A 614 3.01 -22.39 10.13
N SER A 615 1.91 -22.89 9.55
CA SER A 615 0.65 -22.15 9.38
C SER A 615 -0.02 -21.87 10.73
N THR A 616 0.07 -20.63 11.20
CA THR A 616 -0.50 -20.19 12.49
C THR A 616 -1.07 -18.77 12.45
N GLY A 617 -0.88 -18.04 11.35
CA GLY A 617 -1.24 -16.64 11.21
C GLY A 617 -2.61 -16.38 10.57
N PHE A 618 -2.99 -15.11 10.62
CA PHE A 618 -4.21 -14.56 10.02
C PHE A 618 -4.29 -14.88 8.50
N ARG A 619 -5.36 -15.59 8.10
CA ARG A 619 -5.69 -15.96 6.70
C ARG A 619 -4.68 -16.86 5.98
N GLU A 620 -3.71 -17.45 6.67
CA GLU A 620 -2.73 -18.33 6.03
C GLU A 620 -3.37 -19.56 5.37
N GLN A 621 -4.30 -20.22 6.08
CA GLN A 621 -5.03 -21.37 5.53
C GLN A 621 -5.85 -21.00 4.29
N GLU A 622 -6.44 -19.81 4.27
CA GLU A 622 -7.19 -19.34 3.10
C GLU A 622 -6.27 -19.21 1.88
N HIS A 623 -5.08 -18.63 2.03
CA HIS A 623 -4.13 -18.52 0.94
C HIS A 623 -3.60 -19.89 0.46
N LEU A 624 -3.43 -20.87 1.37
CA LEU A 624 -3.11 -22.24 0.99
C LEU A 624 -4.24 -22.87 0.16
N ASP A 625 -5.50 -22.73 0.59
CA ASP A 625 -6.67 -23.20 -0.15
C ASP A 625 -6.76 -22.56 -1.55
N TRP A 626 -6.42 -21.27 -1.65
CA TRP A 626 -6.39 -20.55 -2.92
C TRP A 626 -5.26 -21.06 -3.82
N PHE A 627 -4.08 -21.29 -3.27
CA PHE A 627 -2.97 -21.88 -3.99
C PHE A 627 -3.37 -23.23 -4.61
N GLU A 628 -3.92 -24.14 -3.82
CA GLU A 628 -4.31 -25.48 -4.29
C GLU A 628 -5.37 -25.41 -5.39
N HIS A 629 -6.30 -24.46 -5.30
CA HIS A 629 -7.30 -24.23 -6.34
C HIS A 629 -6.67 -23.74 -7.65
N TYR A 630 -5.74 -22.79 -7.58
CA TYR A 630 -5.05 -22.25 -8.75
C TYR A 630 -4.11 -23.29 -9.39
N ASP A 631 -3.45 -24.11 -8.58
CA ASP A 631 -2.58 -25.16 -9.09
C ASP A 631 -3.38 -26.20 -9.86
N ARG A 632 -4.48 -26.68 -9.28
CA ARG A 632 -5.39 -27.62 -9.95
C ARG A 632 -5.99 -27.05 -11.24
N PHE A 633 -6.41 -25.78 -11.23
CA PHE A 633 -6.92 -25.09 -12.42
C PHE A 633 -5.93 -25.17 -13.59
N LEU A 634 -4.63 -24.99 -13.35
CA LEU A 634 -3.61 -25.03 -14.40
C LEU A 634 -3.57 -26.39 -15.11
N ASP A 635 -3.75 -27.50 -14.38
CA ASP A 635 -3.80 -28.84 -14.94
C ASP A 635 -5.13 -29.13 -15.64
N GLU A 636 -6.25 -28.87 -14.97
CA GLU A 636 -7.60 -29.21 -15.46
C GLU A 636 -7.95 -28.49 -16.76
N THR A 637 -7.39 -27.29 -16.98
CA THR A 637 -7.67 -26.46 -18.17
C THR A 637 -6.56 -26.53 -19.23
N GLY A 638 -5.44 -27.18 -18.95
CA GLY A 638 -4.26 -27.20 -19.82
C GLY A 638 -3.47 -25.88 -19.85
N PHE A 639 -3.82 -24.89 -19.02
CA PHE A 639 -3.11 -23.62 -18.90
C PHE A 639 -1.68 -23.78 -18.37
N ARG A 640 -1.33 -24.95 -17.80
CA ARG A 640 0.03 -25.31 -17.39
C ARG A 640 1.08 -25.10 -18.50
N LYS A 641 0.69 -25.22 -19.77
CA LYS A 641 1.58 -24.97 -20.92
C LYS A 641 1.97 -23.50 -21.08
N ALA A 642 1.05 -22.59 -20.73
CA ALA A 642 1.31 -21.14 -20.71
C ALA A 642 2.00 -20.73 -19.40
N TYR A 643 1.54 -21.30 -18.29
CA TYR A 643 1.98 -20.96 -16.95
C TYR A 643 2.51 -22.22 -16.24
N PRO A 644 3.83 -22.45 -16.25
CA PRO A 644 4.41 -23.66 -15.67
C PRO A 644 4.07 -23.89 -14.19
N ASN A 645 3.74 -22.84 -13.44
CA ASN A 645 3.35 -22.89 -12.03
C ASN A 645 2.46 -21.69 -11.63
N VAL A 646 1.89 -21.74 -10.42
CA VAL A 646 1.02 -20.68 -9.88
C VAL A 646 1.75 -19.33 -9.78
N ASP A 647 3.06 -19.32 -9.50
CA ASP A 647 3.83 -18.08 -9.45
C ASP A 647 3.88 -17.38 -10.82
N SER A 648 4.11 -18.12 -11.90
CA SER A 648 4.16 -17.59 -13.25
C SER A 648 2.82 -16.99 -13.68
N LEU A 649 1.70 -17.61 -13.27
CA LEU A 649 0.36 -17.09 -13.50
C LEU A 649 0.12 -15.81 -12.68
N THR A 650 0.30 -15.86 -11.36
CA THR A 650 0.02 -14.73 -10.47
C THR A 650 0.93 -13.52 -10.78
N LYS A 651 2.21 -13.73 -11.08
CA LYS A 651 3.14 -12.68 -11.54
C LYS A 651 2.69 -12.06 -12.87
N SER A 652 2.15 -12.87 -13.79
CA SER A 652 1.62 -12.39 -15.07
C SER A 652 0.40 -11.48 -14.88
N LEU A 653 -0.53 -11.87 -14.01
CA LEU A 653 -1.71 -11.07 -13.66
C LEU A 653 -1.33 -9.69 -13.08
N GLY A 654 -0.25 -9.61 -12.30
CA GLY A 654 0.26 -8.36 -11.75
C GLY A 654 0.73 -7.35 -12.78
N ARG A 655 1.15 -7.80 -13.98
CA ARG A 655 1.75 -6.95 -15.02
C ARG A 655 0.87 -5.76 -15.39
N ASN A 656 -0.43 -5.99 -15.49
CA ASN A 656 -1.39 -4.96 -15.87
C ASN A 656 -1.39 -3.77 -14.87
N LEU A 657 -1.40 -4.06 -13.57
CA LEU A 657 -1.36 -3.04 -12.51
C LEU A 657 -0.01 -2.30 -12.49
N HIS A 658 1.09 -3.04 -12.53
CA HIS A 658 2.43 -2.46 -12.50
C HIS A 658 2.69 -1.56 -13.71
N TYR A 659 2.27 -2.01 -14.91
CA TYR A 659 2.41 -1.21 -16.13
C TYR A 659 1.55 0.06 -16.10
N PHE A 660 0.35 0.00 -15.51
CA PHE A 660 -0.48 1.18 -15.29
C PHE A 660 0.25 2.23 -14.42
N HIS A 661 0.76 1.86 -13.26
CA HIS A 661 1.45 2.82 -12.37
C HIS A 661 2.71 3.37 -13.02
N ALA A 662 3.52 2.49 -13.61
CA ALA A 662 4.72 2.83 -14.36
C ALA A 662 4.49 3.95 -15.39
N ARG A 663 3.46 3.80 -16.24
CA ARG A 663 3.15 4.80 -17.29
C ARG A 663 2.58 6.10 -16.73
N ASN A 664 1.84 6.05 -15.62
CA ASN A 664 1.35 7.26 -14.95
C ASN A 664 2.49 8.04 -14.26
N ILE A 665 3.43 7.35 -13.61
CA ILE A 665 4.65 7.96 -13.06
C ILE A 665 5.44 8.67 -14.17
N GLU A 666 5.59 8.05 -15.34
CA GLU A 666 6.25 8.71 -16.46
C GLU A 666 5.51 9.99 -16.88
N ASN A 667 4.18 9.93 -17.04
CA ASN A 667 3.34 11.05 -17.48
C ASN A 667 3.46 12.27 -16.56
N ILE A 668 3.41 12.08 -15.24
CA ILE A 668 3.47 13.19 -14.29
C ILE A 668 4.89 13.77 -14.20
N ARG A 669 5.94 12.93 -14.26
CA ARG A 669 7.34 13.37 -14.16
C ARG A 669 7.76 14.14 -15.40
N MET A 670 7.28 13.77 -16.58
CA MET A 670 7.55 14.54 -17.81
C MET A 670 6.85 15.91 -17.83
N GLY A 671 5.76 16.07 -17.06
CA GLY A 671 4.95 17.29 -17.05
C GLY A 671 5.48 18.43 -16.17
N ASN A 672 6.41 18.14 -15.25
CA ASN A 672 6.97 19.07 -14.24
C ASN A 672 6.00 19.68 -13.23
N ILE A 673 4.68 19.47 -13.37
CA ILE A 673 3.68 20.12 -12.52
C ILE A 673 3.42 19.33 -11.23
N ALA A 674 3.55 18.00 -11.26
CA ALA A 674 3.38 17.19 -10.05
C ALA A 674 4.63 17.24 -9.17
N ASP A 675 4.42 17.08 -7.86
CA ASP A 675 5.48 16.99 -6.85
C ASP A 675 5.51 15.63 -6.16
N ALA A 676 4.38 14.91 -6.18
CA ALA A 676 4.23 13.61 -5.55
C ALA A 676 3.26 12.69 -6.32
N TYR A 677 3.53 11.38 -6.23
CA TYR A 677 2.66 10.31 -6.71
C TYR A 677 2.61 9.19 -5.70
N ASN A 678 1.41 8.83 -5.30
CA ASN A 678 1.18 7.77 -4.33
C ASN A 678 0.30 6.67 -4.92
N MET A 679 0.84 5.46 -4.97
CA MET A 679 0.13 4.27 -5.43
C MET A 679 -0.87 3.82 -4.38
N ASN A 680 -2.11 3.53 -4.81
CA ASN A 680 -3.07 2.85 -3.96
C ASN A 680 -2.63 1.40 -3.72
N GLY A 681 -2.61 1.01 -2.44
CA GLY A 681 -2.46 -0.37 -2.01
C GLY A 681 -1.02 -0.82 -1.81
N TRP A 682 -0.69 -1.13 -0.56
CA TRP A 682 0.53 -1.81 -0.14
C TRP A 682 0.18 -2.74 1.01
N ALA A 683 0.28 -4.04 0.73
CA ALA A 683 0.20 -5.10 1.71
C ALA A 683 -1.03 -5.00 2.65
N SER A 684 -2.23 -4.97 2.09
CA SER A 684 -3.48 -4.87 2.83
C SER A 684 -4.33 -6.13 2.64
N ALA A 685 -4.86 -6.66 3.74
CA ALA A 685 -5.80 -7.77 3.69
C ALA A 685 -7.15 -7.40 3.04
N SER A 686 -7.52 -6.12 3.05
CA SER A 686 -8.90 -5.67 2.86
C SER A 686 -9.18 -4.96 1.54
N THR A 687 -8.21 -4.26 0.94
CA THR A 687 -8.52 -3.42 -0.24
C THR A 687 -8.43 -4.15 -1.56
N ARG A 688 -7.67 -5.25 -1.63
CA ARG A 688 -7.53 -6.03 -2.85
C ARG A 688 -7.10 -5.13 -4.02
N THR A 689 -6.07 -4.29 -3.81
CA THR A 689 -5.52 -3.33 -4.80
C THR A 689 -3.99 -3.27 -4.82
N ASP A 690 -3.31 -4.10 -4.03
CA ASP A 690 -1.91 -3.84 -3.69
C ASP A 690 -0.90 -4.16 -4.79
N VAL A 691 0.09 -3.27 -4.95
CA VAL A 691 1.27 -3.51 -5.82
C VAL A 691 2.26 -4.51 -5.21
N VAL A 692 2.13 -4.74 -3.91
CA VAL A 692 2.96 -5.63 -3.08
C VAL A 692 2.03 -6.36 -2.10
N ASP A 693 2.13 -7.69 -2.01
CA ASP A 693 1.25 -8.48 -1.13
C ASP A 693 1.64 -8.40 0.36
N MET A 694 0.85 -9.04 1.24
CA MET A 694 1.08 -9.01 2.69
C MET A 694 2.45 -9.53 3.12
N TYR A 695 3.07 -10.42 2.33
CA TYR A 695 4.42 -10.98 2.59
C TYR A 695 5.54 -10.16 1.93
N ARG A 696 5.18 -9.00 1.38
CA ARG A 696 6.01 -8.05 0.68
C ARG A 696 6.61 -8.55 -0.63
N ASN A 697 5.94 -9.50 -1.28
CA ASN A 697 6.28 -9.86 -2.65
C ASN A 697 5.64 -8.85 -3.62
N PRO A 698 6.39 -8.23 -4.54
CA PRO A 698 5.80 -7.49 -5.65
C PRO A 698 4.85 -8.39 -6.45
N THR A 699 3.63 -7.90 -6.72
CA THR A 699 2.61 -8.69 -7.42
C THR A 699 2.95 -8.95 -8.90
N ALA A 700 3.93 -8.24 -9.45
CA ALA A 700 4.48 -8.46 -10.79
C ALA A 700 6.02 -8.39 -10.80
N ASP A 701 6.60 -8.31 -11.99
CA ASP A 701 8.02 -7.98 -12.14
C ASP A 701 8.31 -6.54 -11.71
N ALA A 702 9.06 -6.36 -10.61
CA ALA A 702 9.36 -5.04 -10.06
C ALA A 702 10.12 -4.13 -11.04
N SER A 703 10.84 -4.71 -12.01
CA SER A 703 11.56 -3.94 -13.04
C SER A 703 10.64 -3.06 -13.89
N ILE A 704 9.34 -3.41 -13.98
CA ILE A 704 8.34 -2.63 -14.70
C ILE A 704 8.22 -1.23 -14.11
N ILE A 705 8.04 -1.11 -12.79
CA ILE A 705 7.93 0.18 -12.11
C ILE A 705 9.32 0.82 -11.97
N ARG A 706 10.34 0.03 -11.59
CA ARG A 706 11.71 0.52 -11.38
C ARG A 706 12.28 1.27 -12.58
N TYR A 707 11.94 0.83 -13.80
CA TYR A 707 12.37 1.51 -15.01
C TYR A 707 11.88 2.96 -15.08
N TYR A 708 10.67 3.27 -14.59
CA TYR A 708 10.11 4.63 -14.66
C TYR A 708 10.32 5.45 -13.40
N THR A 709 10.91 4.88 -12.35
CA THR A 709 11.31 5.59 -11.13
C THR A 709 12.79 5.99 -11.14
N GLN A 710 13.56 5.58 -12.16
CA GLN A 710 14.95 5.98 -12.32
C GLN A 710 15.12 7.50 -12.53
N PRO A 711 16.26 8.09 -12.10
CA PRO A 711 16.45 9.54 -12.10
C PRO A 711 16.69 10.14 -13.50
N LEU A 712 17.19 9.35 -14.46
CA LEU A 712 17.51 9.82 -15.81
C LEU A 712 17.14 8.76 -16.87
N TYR A 713 16.22 9.10 -17.78
CA TYR A 713 15.87 8.25 -18.92
C TYR A 713 15.12 9.01 -20.02
N VAL A 714 15.09 8.43 -21.22
CA VAL A 714 14.31 8.96 -22.34
C VAL A 714 12.91 8.37 -22.29
N ALA A 715 11.89 9.20 -22.09
CA ALA A 715 10.50 8.78 -22.10
C ALA A 715 9.98 8.78 -23.55
N VAL A 716 9.67 7.59 -24.07
CA VAL A 716 9.12 7.38 -25.41
C VAL A 716 7.61 7.25 -25.30
N LYS A 717 6.88 8.17 -25.92
CA LYS A 717 5.41 8.25 -25.79
C LYS A 717 4.74 8.01 -27.14
N LEU A 718 4.23 6.79 -27.34
CA LEU A 718 3.40 6.47 -28.49
C LEU A 718 1.97 6.98 -28.27
N ARG A 719 1.39 7.63 -29.28
CA ARG A 719 -0.02 8.07 -29.24
C ARG A 719 -1.01 6.94 -29.44
N ASN A 720 -0.59 5.88 -30.13
CA ASN A 720 -1.32 4.63 -30.27
C ASN A 720 -0.34 3.47 -30.11
N LYS A 721 -0.60 2.59 -29.15
CA LYS A 721 0.24 1.41 -28.92
C LYS A 721 -0.30 0.18 -29.65
N VAL A 722 -1.61 0.10 -29.84
CA VAL A 722 -2.26 -1.02 -30.53
C VAL A 722 -2.88 -0.50 -31.82
N VAL A 723 -2.44 -1.04 -32.96
CA VAL A 723 -2.85 -0.55 -34.28
C VAL A 723 -3.15 -1.70 -35.24
N PRO A 724 -4.06 -1.53 -36.22
CA PRO A 724 -4.11 -2.42 -37.37
C PRO A 724 -2.88 -2.22 -38.26
N ILE A 725 -2.56 -3.24 -39.07
CA ILE A 725 -1.57 -3.10 -40.14
C ILE A 725 -1.93 -1.94 -41.10
N GLY A 726 -0.93 -1.35 -41.77
CA GLY A 726 -1.07 -0.21 -42.67
C GLY A 726 -1.18 1.15 -41.96
N LYS A 727 -1.03 1.20 -40.63
CA LYS A 727 -1.02 2.44 -39.86
C LYS A 727 0.39 2.94 -39.64
N SER A 728 0.54 4.27 -39.60
CA SER A 728 1.79 4.96 -39.28
C SER A 728 1.67 5.65 -37.90
N PRO A 729 2.17 5.03 -36.82
CA PRO A 729 2.05 5.59 -35.48
C PRO A 729 2.88 6.86 -35.31
N ILE A 730 2.54 7.65 -34.29
CA ILE A 730 3.24 8.88 -33.93
C ILE A 730 3.84 8.71 -32.54
N ALA A 731 5.10 9.13 -32.39
CA ALA A 731 5.81 9.16 -31.12
C ALA A 731 6.20 10.58 -30.73
N ASP A 732 6.10 10.89 -29.44
CA ASP A 732 6.67 12.09 -28.83
C ASP A 732 7.80 11.66 -27.87
N ILE A 733 8.90 12.38 -27.87
CA ILE A 733 10.11 12.00 -27.14
C ILE A 733 10.43 13.05 -26.09
N TYR A 734 10.49 12.61 -24.84
CA TYR A 734 10.82 13.43 -23.68
C TYR A 734 12.09 12.91 -23.00
N LEU A 735 12.66 13.75 -22.15
CA LEU A 735 13.68 13.39 -21.18
C LEU A 735 13.10 13.60 -19.78
N VAL A 736 13.32 12.62 -18.90
CA VAL A 736 13.22 12.82 -17.46
C VAL A 736 14.64 12.89 -16.90
N ASN A 737 14.97 13.97 -16.19
CA ASN A 737 16.35 14.36 -15.87
C ASN A 737 16.47 14.98 -14.46
N GLU A 738 16.56 14.12 -13.45
CA GLU A 738 16.87 14.51 -12.07
C GLU A 738 18.38 14.65 -11.82
N GLU A 739 19.21 14.11 -12.72
CA GLU A 739 20.67 14.17 -12.66
C GLU A 739 21.26 15.49 -13.18
N ASN A 740 20.41 16.43 -13.60
CA ASN A 740 20.84 17.75 -14.08
C ASN A 740 21.81 17.65 -15.29
N LEU A 741 21.60 16.68 -16.18
CA LEU A 741 22.28 16.58 -17.47
C LEU A 741 22.04 17.87 -18.29
N LYS A 742 23.07 18.40 -18.97
CA LYS A 742 23.00 19.68 -19.71
C LYS A 742 23.77 19.68 -21.01
N GLY A 743 23.35 20.56 -21.92
CA GLY A 743 24.08 20.86 -23.16
C GLY A 743 23.55 20.10 -24.36
N THR A 744 24.29 20.17 -25.45
CA THR A 744 23.89 19.56 -26.73
C THR A 744 24.16 18.06 -26.72
N HIS A 745 23.13 17.30 -27.09
CA HIS A 745 23.15 15.85 -27.19
C HIS A 745 22.62 15.42 -28.55
N LYS A 746 22.99 14.22 -28.98
CA LYS A 746 22.40 13.53 -30.12
C LYS A 746 21.35 12.57 -29.59
N LEU A 747 20.10 12.74 -30.00
CA LEU A 747 19.02 11.77 -29.79
C LEU A 747 18.92 10.89 -31.03
N GLU A 748 19.12 9.59 -30.86
CA GLU A 748 18.95 8.58 -31.91
C GLU A 748 17.68 7.77 -31.63
N LEU A 749 16.85 7.59 -32.64
CA LEU A 749 15.65 6.77 -32.61
C LEU A 749 15.81 5.62 -33.61
N SER A 750 15.42 4.41 -33.21
CA SER A 750 15.37 3.23 -34.09
C SER A 750 14.11 2.42 -33.83
N LEU A 751 13.34 2.12 -34.87
CA LEU A 751 12.18 1.21 -34.79
C LEU A 751 12.60 -0.15 -35.30
N THR A 752 12.44 -1.19 -34.48
CA THR A 752 12.72 -2.57 -34.87
C THR A 752 11.47 -3.44 -34.82
N ASP A 753 11.42 -4.46 -35.68
CA ASP A 753 10.43 -5.56 -35.56
C ASP A 753 10.84 -6.58 -34.49
N GLU A 754 10.01 -7.61 -34.30
CA GLU A 754 10.24 -8.70 -33.35
C GLU A 754 11.50 -9.54 -33.62
N ASN A 755 12.00 -9.52 -34.85
CA ASN A 755 13.24 -10.21 -35.24
C ASN A 755 14.48 -9.32 -35.08
N GLY A 756 14.31 -8.07 -34.62
CA GLY A 756 15.38 -7.10 -34.47
C GLY A 756 15.74 -6.37 -35.77
N ASN A 757 14.98 -6.55 -36.86
CA ASN A 757 15.24 -5.82 -38.10
C ASN A 757 14.85 -4.36 -37.94
N THR A 758 15.74 -3.46 -38.35
CA THR A 758 15.49 -2.02 -38.26
C THR A 758 14.67 -1.52 -39.45
N LEU A 759 13.58 -0.81 -39.16
CA LEU A 759 12.61 -0.30 -40.15
C LEU A 759 12.66 1.22 -40.29
N PHE A 760 13.19 1.90 -39.29
CA PHE A 760 13.30 3.35 -39.26
C PHE A 760 14.44 3.74 -38.34
N GLU A 761 15.25 4.69 -38.80
CA GLU A 761 16.25 5.37 -37.97
C GLU A 761 16.16 6.86 -38.18
N LYS A 762 16.32 7.62 -37.10
CA LYS A 762 16.38 9.07 -37.18
C LYS A 762 17.21 9.65 -36.05
N SER A 763 17.98 10.68 -36.37
CA SER A 763 18.81 11.39 -35.40
C SER A 763 18.39 12.85 -35.30
N TYR A 764 18.43 13.39 -34.08
CA TYR A 764 18.16 14.79 -33.79
C TYR A 764 19.29 15.37 -32.93
N SER A 765 19.68 16.61 -33.20
CA SER A 765 20.47 17.38 -32.23
C SER A 765 19.51 18.05 -31.26
N THR A 766 19.66 17.76 -29.97
CA THR A 766 18.76 18.24 -28.92
C THR A 766 19.54 19.01 -27.86
N LYS A 767 18.99 20.13 -27.39
CA LYS A 767 19.57 20.92 -26.30
C LYS A 767 18.91 20.51 -24.99
N VAL A 768 19.63 19.79 -24.14
CA VAL A 768 19.16 19.44 -22.79
C VAL A 768 19.39 20.63 -21.86
N LYS A 769 18.31 21.10 -21.22
CA LYS A 769 18.33 22.28 -20.35
C LYS A 769 18.95 21.99 -18.98
N GLY A 770 18.65 20.81 -18.43
CA GLY A 770 18.91 20.46 -17.04
C GLY A 770 18.24 21.42 -16.06
N GLY A 771 18.79 21.50 -14.85
CA GLY A 771 18.27 22.29 -13.75
C GLY A 771 17.33 21.48 -12.87
N GLU A 772 16.28 22.15 -12.42
CA GLU A 772 15.30 21.55 -11.50
C GLU A 772 13.98 21.26 -12.20
N ASP A 773 13.85 21.46 -13.51
CA ASP A 773 12.70 20.99 -14.28
C ASP A 773 13.09 19.62 -14.85
N PHE A 774 12.57 18.56 -14.24
CA PHE A 774 12.96 17.18 -14.54
C PHE A 774 12.46 16.72 -15.92
N GLY A 775 11.26 17.12 -16.32
CA GLY A 775 10.69 16.79 -17.63
C GLY A 775 11.11 17.76 -18.74
N GLN A 776 11.49 17.25 -19.91
CA GLN A 776 11.73 18.08 -21.09
C GLN A 776 11.28 17.38 -22.37
N MET A 777 10.40 18.02 -23.15
CA MET A 777 10.16 17.62 -24.53
C MET A 777 11.45 17.79 -25.37
N LEU A 778 11.90 16.72 -26.00
CA LEU A 778 13.04 16.73 -26.93
C LEU A 778 12.58 16.85 -28.38
N VAL A 779 11.60 16.04 -28.78
CA VAL A 779 11.05 16.01 -30.15
C VAL A 779 9.57 15.65 -30.08
N GLU A 780 8.71 16.49 -30.65
CA GLU A 780 7.27 16.23 -30.78
C GLU A 780 6.96 15.65 -32.17
N GLY A 781 5.99 14.73 -32.24
CA GLY A 781 5.36 14.35 -33.51
C GLY A 781 6.26 13.58 -34.47
N VAL A 782 7.09 12.66 -33.97
CA VAL A 782 7.88 11.77 -34.82
C VAL A 782 6.95 10.80 -35.55
N GLN A 783 6.77 11.02 -36.85
CA GLN A 783 6.03 10.13 -37.73
C GLN A 783 6.85 8.87 -38.00
N LEU A 784 6.35 7.71 -37.56
CA LEU A 784 6.93 6.40 -37.84
C LEU A 784 6.44 5.87 -39.20
N PRO A 785 7.18 4.94 -39.85
CA PRO A 785 6.72 4.30 -41.08
C PRO A 785 5.41 3.53 -40.87
N SER A 786 4.75 3.18 -41.98
CA SER A 786 3.62 2.24 -41.97
C SER A 786 4.06 0.89 -41.41
N ILE A 787 3.24 0.32 -40.53
CA ILE A 787 3.46 -1.03 -40.00
C ILE A 787 2.65 -2.01 -40.84
N ASP A 788 3.31 -2.71 -41.75
CA ASP A 788 2.62 -3.54 -42.75
C ASP A 788 2.52 -5.03 -42.36
N LYS A 789 3.04 -5.42 -41.21
CA LYS A 789 2.92 -6.79 -40.67
C LYS A 789 2.37 -6.77 -39.25
N ALA A 790 1.70 -7.85 -38.87
CA ALA A 790 1.27 -8.08 -37.50
C ALA A 790 2.49 -8.44 -36.63
N GLY A 791 2.37 -8.22 -35.32
CA GLY A 791 3.41 -8.54 -34.34
C GLY A 791 3.87 -7.35 -33.52
N TYR A 792 4.95 -7.54 -32.76
CA TYR A 792 5.53 -6.51 -31.91
C TYR A 792 6.59 -5.69 -32.63
N TYR A 793 6.60 -4.40 -32.32
CA TYR A 793 7.64 -3.46 -32.74
C TYR A 793 8.12 -2.66 -31.54
N THR A 794 9.39 -2.31 -31.50
CA THR A 794 9.97 -1.50 -30.42
C THR A 794 10.61 -0.25 -30.98
N LEU A 795 10.15 0.92 -30.52
CA LEU A 795 10.82 2.18 -30.77
C LEU A 795 11.84 2.42 -29.68
N HIS A 796 13.12 2.29 -30.01
CA HIS A 796 14.25 2.59 -29.14
C HIS A 796 14.63 4.06 -29.26
N ALA A 797 15.04 4.65 -28.14
CA ALA A 797 15.60 5.99 -28.07
C ALA A 797 16.92 5.98 -27.27
N LYS A 798 17.90 6.73 -27.76
CA LYS A 798 19.24 6.81 -27.16
C LYS A 798 19.72 8.24 -27.19
N LEU A 799 19.97 8.81 -26.03
CA LEU A 799 20.54 10.15 -25.88
C LEU A 799 22.04 10.02 -25.64
N GLN A 800 22.85 10.67 -26.46
CA GLN A 800 24.30 10.57 -26.43
C GLN A 800 25.00 11.93 -26.44
N SER A 801 26.19 11.97 -25.87
CA SER A 801 27.13 13.07 -26.03
C SER A 801 28.54 12.50 -26.15
N ASN A 802 29.32 12.98 -27.13
CA ASN A 802 30.69 12.52 -27.41
C ASN A 802 30.82 10.99 -27.54
N GLY A 803 29.86 10.35 -28.22
CA GLY A 803 29.84 8.89 -28.41
C GLY A 803 29.38 8.08 -27.18
N GLN A 804 29.25 8.70 -26.00
CA GLN A 804 28.78 8.02 -24.79
C GLN A 804 27.26 8.10 -24.66
N VAL A 805 26.63 6.97 -24.33
CA VAL A 805 25.20 6.93 -23.98
C VAL A 805 25.01 7.58 -22.61
N LYS A 806 24.08 8.52 -22.52
CA LYS A 806 23.72 9.20 -21.27
C LYS A 806 22.37 8.73 -20.74
N ALA A 807 21.43 8.45 -21.65
CA ALA A 807 20.11 7.94 -21.30
C ALA A 807 19.56 7.08 -22.44
N THR A 808 18.73 6.10 -22.10
CA THR A 808 17.99 5.28 -23.07
C THR A 808 16.50 5.29 -22.76
N GLY A 809 15.71 4.91 -23.75
CA GLY A 809 14.25 4.90 -23.73
C GLY A 809 13.72 3.83 -24.67
N PHE A 810 12.54 3.31 -24.40
CA PHE A 810 11.81 2.55 -25.41
C PHE A 810 10.30 2.60 -25.17
N ASP A 811 9.53 2.33 -26.22
CA ASP A 811 8.14 1.93 -26.08
C ASP A 811 7.74 0.92 -27.17
N LYS A 812 6.71 0.13 -26.91
CA LYS A 812 6.26 -0.96 -27.78
C LYS A 812 4.96 -0.65 -28.52
N ILE A 813 4.88 -1.12 -29.76
CA ILE A 813 3.69 -1.13 -30.60
C ILE A 813 3.30 -2.59 -30.82
N PHE A 814 2.00 -2.88 -30.74
CA PHE A 814 1.43 -4.16 -31.13
C PHE A 814 0.52 -3.96 -32.35
N SER A 815 0.88 -4.62 -33.46
CA SER A 815 0.18 -4.52 -34.74
C SER A 815 -0.65 -5.78 -34.99
N VAL A 816 -1.87 -5.60 -35.47
CA VAL A 816 -2.82 -6.72 -35.69
C VAL A 816 -3.31 -6.75 -37.12
N ASP A 817 -3.28 -7.93 -37.72
CA ASP A 817 -3.93 -8.22 -39.00
C ASP A 817 -5.20 -9.06 -38.78
N ILE A 818 -6.36 -8.45 -39.02
CA ILE A 818 -7.66 -9.13 -38.90
C ILE A 818 -7.86 -10.24 -39.93
N LYS A 819 -7.07 -10.27 -41.02
CA LYS A 819 -7.16 -11.26 -42.11
C LYS A 819 -6.14 -12.39 -42.00
N ASP A 820 -5.17 -12.27 -41.09
CA ASP A 820 -4.17 -13.32 -40.87
C ASP A 820 -4.83 -14.64 -40.38
N GLY A 821 -4.42 -15.77 -40.96
CA GLY A 821 -4.96 -17.08 -40.60
C GLY A 821 -6.46 -17.30 -40.87
N VAL A 822 -7.12 -16.42 -41.62
CA VAL A 822 -8.58 -16.45 -41.80
C VAL A 822 -9.03 -17.49 -42.82
N ALA A 823 -10.00 -18.32 -42.42
CA ALA A 823 -10.70 -19.24 -43.32
C ALA A 823 -12.20 -19.30 -43.00
N LEU A 824 -12.95 -18.22 -43.29
CA LEU A 824 -14.40 -18.13 -43.07
C LEU A 824 -15.20 -19.04 -44.02
N LYS A 825 -15.26 -20.33 -43.67
CA LYS A 825 -16.02 -21.35 -44.42
C LYS A 825 -17.46 -21.44 -43.89
N GLY A 826 -18.37 -21.84 -44.77
CA GLY A 826 -19.78 -22.04 -44.43
C GLY A 826 -20.63 -20.77 -44.49
N SER A 827 -21.93 -20.99 -44.33
CA SER A 827 -22.97 -19.98 -44.19
C SER A 827 -22.99 -19.42 -42.77
N ILE A 828 -23.19 -18.11 -42.62
CA ILE A 828 -23.25 -17.43 -41.33
C ILE A 828 -24.61 -16.75 -41.19
N ALA A 829 -25.33 -17.09 -40.13
CA ALA A 829 -26.51 -16.37 -39.69
C ALA A 829 -26.18 -15.49 -38.48
N VAL A 830 -26.87 -14.35 -38.36
CA VAL A 830 -26.75 -13.45 -37.22
C VAL A 830 -28.13 -13.19 -36.60
N MET A 831 -28.18 -13.24 -35.27
CA MET A 831 -29.31 -12.83 -34.46
C MET A 831 -28.87 -11.64 -33.60
N GLU A 832 -29.36 -10.44 -33.92
CA GLU A 832 -29.01 -9.19 -33.23
C GLU A 832 -30.09 -8.12 -33.47
N ASN A 833 -30.16 -7.13 -32.58
CA ASN A 833 -31.09 -5.99 -32.66
C ASN A 833 -30.45 -4.72 -33.26
N ASP A 834 -29.13 -4.61 -33.24
CA ASP A 834 -28.38 -3.38 -33.56
C ASP A 834 -27.66 -3.42 -34.93
N GLY A 835 -27.52 -4.61 -35.54
CA GLY A 835 -26.88 -4.81 -36.84
C GLY A 835 -25.35 -4.75 -36.82
N VAL A 836 -24.73 -4.61 -35.64
CA VAL A 836 -23.30 -4.30 -35.52
C VAL A 836 -22.41 -5.44 -36.01
N VAL A 837 -22.79 -6.69 -35.75
CA VAL A 837 -22.02 -7.87 -36.15
C VAL A 837 -22.13 -8.09 -37.66
N ALA A 838 -23.34 -8.03 -38.23
CA ALA A 838 -23.58 -8.17 -39.65
C ALA A 838 -22.82 -7.10 -40.46
N ASP A 839 -22.91 -5.83 -40.03
CA ASP A 839 -22.19 -4.72 -40.67
C ASP A 839 -20.68 -4.91 -40.61
N PHE A 840 -20.14 -5.36 -39.47
CA PHE A 840 -18.72 -5.65 -39.34
C PHE A 840 -18.25 -6.70 -40.35
N LEU A 841 -18.97 -7.83 -40.45
CA LEU A 841 -18.61 -8.93 -41.35
C LEU A 841 -18.70 -8.53 -42.82
N GLN A 842 -19.73 -7.78 -43.20
CA GLN A 842 -19.86 -7.27 -44.55
C GLN A 842 -18.73 -6.28 -44.89
N GLN A 843 -18.48 -5.30 -44.03
CA GLN A 843 -17.56 -4.20 -44.33
C GLN A 843 -16.08 -4.60 -44.24
N ASN A 844 -15.71 -5.50 -43.32
CA ASN A 844 -14.30 -5.82 -43.04
C ASN A 844 -13.87 -7.16 -43.66
N MET A 845 -14.80 -8.11 -43.78
CA MET A 845 -14.53 -9.47 -44.25
C MET A 845 -15.17 -9.79 -45.60
N ASN A 846 -16.00 -8.89 -46.15
CA ASN A 846 -16.78 -9.12 -47.38
C ASN A 846 -17.59 -10.43 -47.29
N LYS A 847 -18.19 -10.66 -46.12
CA LYS A 847 -18.94 -11.87 -45.82
C LYS A 847 -20.40 -11.53 -45.58
N GLU A 848 -21.25 -11.93 -46.53
CA GLU A 848 -22.70 -11.80 -46.38
C GLU A 848 -23.23 -12.70 -45.26
N THR A 849 -24.17 -12.18 -44.50
CA THR A 849 -24.85 -12.89 -43.41
C THR A 849 -26.35 -12.87 -43.63
N THR A 850 -27.05 -13.90 -43.15
CA THR A 850 -28.51 -13.93 -43.15
C THR A 850 -29.08 -13.68 -41.75
N PRO A 851 -30.25 -13.03 -41.61
CA PRO A 851 -30.94 -13.00 -40.32
C PRO A 851 -31.34 -14.40 -39.87
N PHE A 852 -31.21 -14.70 -38.58
CA PHE A 852 -31.69 -15.97 -38.03
C PHE A 852 -33.21 -16.13 -38.18
N SER A 853 -33.65 -17.33 -38.55
CA SER A 853 -35.07 -17.71 -38.56
C SER A 853 -35.24 -19.18 -38.18
N LYS A 854 -36.25 -19.46 -37.33
CA LYS A 854 -36.65 -20.81 -36.93
C LYS A 854 -36.98 -21.73 -38.10
N SER A 855 -37.49 -21.17 -39.20
CA SER A 855 -37.92 -21.91 -40.40
C SER A 855 -36.88 -21.93 -41.52
N ALA A 856 -35.78 -21.20 -41.40
CA ALA A 856 -34.73 -21.17 -42.42
C ALA A 856 -33.89 -22.46 -42.43
N ALA A 857 -33.26 -22.73 -43.58
CA ALA A 857 -32.35 -23.85 -43.80
C ALA A 857 -31.20 -23.91 -42.78
N SER A 858 -30.54 -25.07 -42.72
CA SER A 858 -29.34 -25.29 -41.89
C SER A 858 -28.26 -24.24 -42.20
N THR A 859 -27.67 -23.64 -41.15
CA THR A 859 -26.51 -22.75 -41.25
C THR A 859 -25.33 -23.37 -40.52
N ASP A 860 -24.11 -23.07 -40.97
CA ASP A 860 -22.91 -23.64 -40.38
C ASP A 860 -22.54 -22.91 -39.08
N VAL A 861 -22.76 -21.58 -39.03
CA VAL A 861 -22.46 -20.75 -37.88
C VAL A 861 -23.62 -19.80 -37.57
N LEU A 862 -24.02 -19.71 -36.30
CA LEU A 862 -24.91 -18.69 -35.79
C LEU A 862 -24.17 -17.80 -34.79
N ILE A 863 -24.27 -16.48 -34.96
CA ILE A 863 -23.78 -15.50 -33.99
C ILE A 863 -24.96 -14.82 -33.32
N ILE A 864 -24.94 -14.80 -31.99
CA ILE A 864 -25.87 -14.01 -31.16
C ILE A 864 -25.14 -12.73 -30.74
N GLY A 865 -25.56 -11.60 -31.33
CA GLY A 865 -25.10 -10.25 -31.02
C GLY A 865 -25.90 -9.61 -29.88
N ASP A 866 -26.16 -8.30 -29.94
CA ASP A 866 -26.98 -7.62 -28.93
C ASP A 866 -28.45 -8.03 -29.01
N GLN A 867 -29.02 -8.43 -27.87
CA GLN A 867 -30.40 -8.87 -27.73
C GLN A 867 -31.23 -7.91 -26.86
N GLY A 868 -30.67 -6.80 -26.37
CA GLY A 868 -31.32 -5.94 -25.38
C GLY A 868 -31.65 -6.68 -24.09
N GLU A 869 -32.57 -6.14 -23.27
CA GLU A 869 -32.90 -6.72 -21.96
C GLU A 869 -33.79 -7.97 -22.04
N GLY A 870 -34.66 -8.05 -23.06
CA GLY A 870 -35.69 -9.09 -23.21
C GLY A 870 -35.14 -10.51 -23.41
N GLY A 871 -33.89 -10.62 -23.87
CA GLY A 871 -33.22 -11.91 -24.09
C GLY A 871 -33.89 -12.80 -25.13
N ILE A 872 -33.45 -14.05 -25.18
CA ILE A 872 -33.89 -15.01 -26.20
C ILE A 872 -34.96 -15.93 -25.60
N ALA A 873 -36.13 -16.00 -26.24
CA ALA A 873 -37.21 -16.88 -25.80
C ALA A 873 -36.74 -18.35 -25.78
N SER A 874 -37.12 -19.08 -24.73
CA SER A 874 -36.61 -20.44 -24.48
C SER A 874 -36.88 -21.40 -25.65
N ASP A 875 -38.05 -21.31 -26.30
CA ASP A 875 -38.38 -22.13 -27.47
C ASP A 875 -37.52 -21.82 -28.70
N VAL A 876 -37.07 -20.56 -28.86
CA VAL A 876 -36.06 -20.17 -29.85
C VAL A 876 -34.70 -20.78 -29.51
N MET A 877 -34.28 -20.67 -28.26
CA MET A 877 -32.99 -21.19 -27.83
C MET A 877 -32.92 -22.72 -27.96
N GLN A 878 -33.99 -23.44 -27.62
CA GLN A 878 -34.05 -24.89 -27.82
C GLN A 878 -33.92 -25.26 -29.30
N ASN A 879 -34.56 -24.53 -30.22
CA ASN A 879 -34.37 -24.74 -31.66
C ASN A 879 -32.92 -24.51 -32.11
N ILE A 880 -32.25 -23.51 -31.54
CA ILE A 880 -30.84 -23.23 -31.80
C ILE A 880 -29.98 -24.40 -31.32
N LEU A 881 -30.18 -24.86 -30.09
CA LEU A 881 -29.42 -25.97 -29.50
C LEU A 881 -29.63 -27.29 -30.28
N ASP A 882 -30.84 -27.56 -30.79
CA ASP A 882 -31.08 -28.71 -31.68
C ASP A 882 -30.20 -28.66 -32.94
N ARG A 883 -30.00 -27.47 -33.52
CA ARG A 883 -29.12 -27.27 -34.69
C ARG A 883 -27.65 -27.41 -34.32
N VAL A 884 -27.25 -26.97 -33.12
CA VAL A 884 -25.89 -27.17 -32.60
C VAL A 884 -25.59 -28.67 -32.46
N GLU A 885 -26.50 -29.44 -31.87
CA GLU A 885 -26.34 -30.90 -31.75
C GLU A 885 -26.14 -31.60 -33.11
N GLN A 886 -26.68 -31.02 -34.18
CA GLN A 886 -26.55 -31.52 -35.56
C GLN A 886 -25.27 -31.09 -36.28
N GLY A 887 -24.50 -30.14 -35.74
CA GLY A 887 -23.20 -29.72 -36.29
C GLY A 887 -23.00 -28.21 -36.42
N MET A 888 -24.00 -27.37 -36.11
CA MET A 888 -23.87 -25.91 -36.16
C MET A 888 -22.92 -25.41 -35.06
N SER A 889 -22.10 -24.40 -35.36
CA SER A 889 -21.34 -23.66 -34.35
C SER A 889 -22.12 -22.44 -33.88
N LEU A 890 -22.32 -22.31 -32.58
CA LEU A 890 -22.97 -21.15 -31.96
C LEU A 890 -21.93 -20.24 -31.30
N ILE A 891 -21.97 -18.94 -31.57
CA ILE A 891 -21.14 -17.92 -30.92
C ILE A 891 -22.05 -16.94 -30.20
N VAL A 892 -21.87 -16.81 -28.89
CA VAL A 892 -22.70 -15.98 -28.02
C VAL A 892 -21.84 -14.82 -27.51
N LEU A 893 -22.15 -13.60 -27.96
CA LEU A 893 -21.43 -12.38 -27.57
C LEU A 893 -22.15 -11.58 -26.47
N THR A 894 -23.40 -11.92 -26.16
CA THR A 894 -24.18 -11.35 -25.04
C THR A 894 -24.97 -12.42 -24.31
N GLN A 895 -25.32 -12.18 -23.04
CA GLN A 895 -26.18 -13.07 -22.24
C GLN A 895 -25.66 -14.52 -22.14
N ALA A 896 -24.34 -14.67 -22.02
CA ALA A 896 -23.67 -15.97 -21.94
C ALA A 896 -24.18 -16.84 -20.78
N ASP A 897 -24.51 -16.23 -19.64
CA ASP A 897 -25.15 -16.87 -18.49
C ASP A 897 -26.50 -17.51 -18.84
N LYS A 898 -27.38 -16.77 -19.53
CA LYS A 898 -28.69 -17.28 -19.93
C LYS A 898 -28.58 -18.46 -20.91
N VAL A 899 -27.62 -18.40 -21.84
CA VAL A 899 -27.37 -19.53 -22.75
C VAL A 899 -26.78 -20.73 -22.01
N ALA A 900 -25.85 -20.52 -21.07
CA ALA A 900 -25.30 -21.58 -20.23
C ALA A 900 -26.39 -22.30 -19.42
N GLU A 901 -27.33 -21.56 -18.83
CA GLU A 901 -28.48 -22.12 -18.14
C GLU A 901 -29.35 -23.00 -19.05
N GLN A 902 -29.58 -22.58 -20.30
CA GLN A 902 -30.35 -23.39 -21.26
C GLN A 902 -29.62 -24.68 -21.68
N ILE A 903 -28.28 -24.66 -21.73
CA ILE A 903 -27.47 -25.86 -21.97
C ILE A 903 -27.62 -26.84 -20.81
N ASP A 904 -27.49 -26.38 -19.56
CA ASP A 904 -27.68 -27.23 -18.37
C ASP A 904 -29.08 -27.85 -18.30
N ASN A 905 -30.11 -27.03 -18.56
CA ASN A 905 -31.50 -27.47 -18.63
C ASN A 905 -31.74 -28.54 -19.71
N ARG A 906 -30.93 -28.54 -20.77
CA ARG A 906 -30.98 -29.53 -21.87
C ARG A 906 -30.26 -30.82 -21.51
N LEU A 907 -29.07 -30.73 -20.90
CA LEU A 907 -28.20 -31.87 -20.68
C LEU A 907 -28.69 -32.84 -19.59
N LYS A 908 -29.54 -32.41 -18.63
CA LYS A 908 -30.35 -33.14 -17.60
C LYS A 908 -29.75 -34.38 -16.86
N ARG A 909 -28.58 -34.90 -17.22
CA ARG A 909 -27.98 -36.17 -16.76
C ARG A 909 -26.46 -36.08 -16.51
N VAL A 910 -25.93 -34.88 -16.34
CA VAL A 910 -24.51 -34.57 -16.05
C VAL A 910 -24.48 -33.63 -14.83
N PRO A 911 -23.42 -33.61 -13.99
CA PRO A 911 -23.20 -32.49 -13.07
C PRO A 911 -23.39 -31.15 -13.80
N LYS A 912 -23.98 -30.15 -13.11
CA LYS A 912 -24.23 -28.84 -13.71
C LYS A 912 -22.93 -28.24 -14.25
N PHE A 913 -22.94 -27.83 -15.50
CA PHE A 913 -21.81 -27.13 -16.11
C PHE A 913 -21.75 -25.68 -15.66
N TYR A 914 -22.88 -25.08 -15.30
CA TYR A 914 -23.00 -23.68 -14.86
C TYR A 914 -23.49 -23.59 -13.41
N ASP A 915 -22.89 -22.72 -12.60
CA ASP A 915 -23.23 -22.58 -11.17
C ASP A 915 -24.59 -21.91 -10.92
N GLY A 916 -25.12 -21.18 -11.90
CA GLY A 916 -26.38 -20.44 -11.80
C GLY A 916 -26.28 -19.06 -11.16
N GLU A 917 -25.09 -18.52 -10.90
CA GLU A 917 -24.90 -17.25 -10.17
C GLU A 917 -24.90 -15.99 -11.06
N GLY A 918 -25.34 -16.10 -12.31
CA GLY A 918 -25.31 -15.01 -13.29
C GLY A 918 -23.90 -14.69 -13.82
N ILE A 919 -23.78 -13.57 -14.53
CA ILE A 919 -22.50 -12.94 -14.86
C ILE A 919 -21.91 -12.25 -13.61
N LYS A 920 -20.69 -12.65 -13.24
CA LYS A 920 -19.91 -12.01 -12.18
C LYS A 920 -19.08 -10.88 -12.77
N ARG A 921 -19.06 -9.74 -12.06
CA ARG A 921 -18.44 -8.49 -12.50
C ARG A 921 -17.34 -8.12 -11.51
N TRP A 922 -16.10 -8.34 -11.91
CA TRP A 922 -14.93 -8.12 -11.05
C TRP A 922 -14.10 -6.93 -11.52
N GLY A 923 -14.71 -5.98 -12.23
CA GLY A 923 -14.04 -4.87 -12.91
C GLY A 923 -12.87 -4.24 -12.14
N GLY A 924 -13.00 -4.08 -10.82
CA GLY A 924 -11.92 -3.54 -10.01
C GLY A 924 -10.91 -4.51 -9.42
N SER A 925 -11.30 -5.74 -9.13
CA SER A 925 -10.48 -6.75 -8.42
C SER A 925 -10.03 -7.91 -9.31
N GLY A 926 -10.45 -7.93 -10.57
CA GLY A 926 -10.25 -9.03 -11.50
C GLY A 926 -9.28 -8.74 -12.66
N ARG A 927 -8.61 -9.78 -13.16
CA ARG A 927 -7.70 -9.70 -14.31
C ARG A 927 -7.95 -10.83 -15.30
N LEU A 928 -8.07 -10.45 -16.58
CA LEU A 928 -8.17 -11.41 -17.68
C LEU A 928 -6.79 -11.97 -18.01
N PHE A 929 -6.78 -13.24 -18.39
CA PHE A 929 -5.58 -13.90 -18.85
C PHE A 929 -5.91 -15.03 -19.82
N THR A 930 -4.94 -15.31 -20.68
CA THR A 930 -5.07 -16.29 -21.76
C THR A 930 -4.23 -17.52 -21.50
N GLY A 931 -4.71 -18.67 -21.96
CA GLY A 931 -3.89 -19.86 -22.18
C GLY A 931 -3.20 -19.82 -23.55
N LEU A 932 -2.77 -20.98 -24.06
CA LEU A 932 -2.36 -21.15 -25.45
C LEU A 932 -3.53 -21.76 -26.23
N ASN A 933 -4.10 -21.00 -27.17
CA ASN A 933 -5.28 -21.45 -27.91
C ASN A 933 -5.28 -20.91 -29.35
N PRO A 934 -5.60 -21.74 -30.38
CA PRO A 934 -5.68 -21.28 -31.77
C PRO A 934 -6.62 -20.10 -32.01
N VAL A 935 -7.68 -19.95 -31.20
CA VAL A 935 -8.59 -18.79 -31.23
C VAL A 935 -7.87 -17.45 -30.99
N LEU A 936 -6.68 -17.47 -30.40
CA LEU A 936 -5.86 -16.28 -30.16
C LEU A 936 -4.73 -16.11 -31.19
N THR A 937 -4.77 -16.81 -32.33
CA THR A 937 -3.75 -16.66 -33.38
C THR A 937 -3.64 -15.20 -33.84
N GLY A 938 -2.42 -14.67 -33.89
CA GLY A 938 -2.14 -13.26 -34.20
C GLY A 938 -2.45 -12.28 -33.05
N LEU A 939 -2.79 -12.79 -31.86
CA LEU A 939 -2.96 -12.03 -30.62
C LEU A 939 -2.00 -12.56 -29.54
N PRO A 940 -1.64 -11.77 -28.51
CA PRO A 940 -0.74 -12.23 -27.45
C PRO A 940 -1.37 -13.36 -26.61
N GLN A 941 -0.61 -14.41 -26.29
CA GLN A 941 -1.11 -15.62 -25.63
C GLN A 941 -0.23 -16.03 -24.47
N GLY A 942 -0.77 -16.82 -23.53
CA GLY A 942 -0.04 -17.31 -22.37
C GLY A 942 0.39 -16.20 -21.40
N GLU A 943 -0.31 -15.07 -21.44
CA GLU A 943 -0.07 -13.92 -20.58
C GLU A 943 -1.38 -13.30 -20.08
N SER A 944 -1.27 -12.44 -19.05
CA SER A 944 -2.37 -11.59 -18.65
C SER A 944 -2.67 -10.59 -19.76
N MET A 945 -3.95 -10.38 -20.03
CA MET A 945 -4.40 -9.34 -20.94
C MET A 945 -4.04 -7.98 -20.34
N SER A 946 -3.08 -7.27 -20.95
CA SER A 946 -2.58 -5.97 -20.49
C SER A 946 -2.91 -4.87 -21.51
N TRP A 947 -1.99 -3.94 -21.77
CA TRP A 947 -2.19 -2.80 -22.68
C TRP A 947 -2.46 -3.22 -24.13
N GLU A 948 -2.07 -4.43 -24.53
CA GLU A 948 -2.37 -5.01 -25.83
C GLU A 948 -3.88 -5.25 -25.99
N TYR A 949 -4.54 -5.62 -24.90
CA TYR A 949 -5.97 -5.92 -24.82
C TYR A 949 -6.78 -4.76 -24.22
N GLN A 950 -6.22 -3.55 -24.23
CA GLN A 950 -6.79 -2.36 -23.58
C GLN A 950 -8.24 -2.05 -23.96
N CYS A 951 -8.73 -2.50 -25.12
CA CYS A 951 -10.14 -2.33 -25.50
C CYS A 951 -11.08 -2.98 -24.47
N PHE A 952 -10.73 -4.16 -23.93
CA PHE A 952 -11.56 -4.87 -22.95
C PHE A 952 -11.53 -4.27 -21.54
N TYR A 953 -10.64 -3.32 -21.28
CA TYR A 953 -10.54 -2.59 -20.01
C TYR A 953 -11.10 -1.16 -20.11
N LYS A 954 -11.65 -0.77 -21.28
CA LYS A 954 -12.25 0.54 -21.54
C LYS A 954 -13.77 0.45 -21.41
N GLY A 955 -14.32 0.85 -20.27
CA GLY A 955 -15.76 0.98 -20.06
C GLY A 955 -16.34 2.21 -20.78
N ALA A 956 -17.53 2.08 -21.37
CA ALA A 956 -18.33 3.24 -21.75
C ALA A 956 -18.77 4.02 -20.51
N HIS A 957 -18.99 5.32 -20.67
CA HIS A 957 -19.29 6.31 -19.64
C HIS A 957 -20.11 5.80 -18.43
N MET A 958 -19.50 5.91 -17.24
CA MET A 958 -20.11 5.89 -15.90
C MET A 958 -20.72 4.57 -15.40
N GLY A 959 -20.61 4.38 -14.08
CA GLY A 959 -21.55 3.68 -13.18
C GLY A 959 -22.33 2.53 -13.78
N GLU A 960 -21.95 1.32 -13.37
CA GLU A 960 -22.57 0.00 -13.62
C GLU A 960 -21.97 -0.87 -14.74
N ASN A 961 -21.10 -0.38 -15.63
CA ASN A 961 -20.63 -1.20 -16.79
C ASN A 961 -19.10 -1.24 -17.11
N ALA A 962 -18.19 -0.95 -16.17
CA ALA A 962 -16.72 -1.12 -16.38
C ALA A 962 -16.23 -2.56 -16.14
N GLN A 963 -16.83 -3.53 -16.84
CA GLN A 963 -16.83 -4.91 -16.39
C GLN A 963 -15.75 -5.75 -17.08
N VAL A 964 -14.74 -6.15 -16.31
CA VAL A 964 -14.12 -7.44 -16.52
C VAL A 964 -15.10 -8.49 -15.99
N GLN A 965 -15.65 -9.31 -16.88
CA GLN A 965 -16.76 -10.20 -16.60
C GLN A 965 -16.36 -11.66 -16.79
N GLY A 966 -17.00 -12.54 -16.03
CA GLY A 966 -16.94 -13.97 -16.29
C GLY A 966 -18.17 -14.68 -15.75
N ILE A 967 -18.32 -15.93 -16.19
CA ILE A 967 -19.30 -16.88 -15.66
C ILE A 967 -18.55 -18.08 -15.09
N MET A 968 -19.07 -18.66 -14.02
CA MET A 968 -18.49 -19.85 -13.42
C MET A 968 -18.96 -21.07 -14.20
N LEU A 969 -18.01 -21.76 -14.83
CA LEU A 969 -18.28 -22.99 -15.58
C LEU A 969 -17.40 -24.10 -15.06
N ASP A 970 -17.90 -25.34 -15.10
CA ASP A 970 -17.06 -26.52 -14.91
C ASP A 970 -16.02 -26.59 -16.04
N TYR A 971 -14.77 -26.89 -15.69
CA TYR A 971 -13.67 -26.97 -16.65
C TYR A 971 -13.64 -28.29 -17.40
N LEU A 972 -14.32 -29.33 -16.90
CA LEU A 972 -14.28 -30.65 -17.52
C LEU A 972 -14.94 -30.62 -18.91
N GLY A 973 -14.14 -30.80 -19.95
CA GLY A 973 -14.59 -30.76 -21.35
C GLY A 973 -14.83 -29.35 -21.90
N LEU A 974 -14.54 -28.29 -21.12
CA LEU A 974 -14.53 -26.92 -21.59
C LEU A 974 -13.19 -26.62 -22.28
N ASP A 975 -13.24 -26.13 -23.51
CA ASP A 975 -12.07 -25.50 -24.12
C ASP A 975 -12.03 -24.02 -23.70
N LEU A 976 -11.31 -23.76 -22.61
CA LEU A 976 -11.15 -22.44 -22.02
C LEU A 976 -10.12 -21.60 -22.82
N VAL A 977 -10.53 -20.41 -23.25
CA VAL A 977 -9.67 -19.50 -24.04
C VAL A 977 -9.18 -18.33 -23.19
N VAL A 978 -10.12 -17.67 -22.50
CA VAL A 978 -9.84 -16.52 -21.63
C VAL A 978 -10.47 -16.77 -20.27
N ALA A 979 -9.63 -16.71 -19.25
CA ALA A 979 -10.01 -16.85 -17.85
C ALA A 979 -9.96 -15.50 -17.14
N LEU A 980 -10.61 -15.42 -15.98
CA LEU A 980 -10.69 -14.24 -15.13
C LEU A 980 -10.42 -14.64 -13.67
N GLY A 981 -9.33 -14.16 -13.10
CA GLY A 981 -8.99 -14.35 -11.67
C GLY A 981 -9.35 -13.10 -10.85
N ASN A 982 -9.50 -13.24 -9.52
CA ASN A 982 -9.82 -12.16 -8.59
C ASN A 982 -8.88 -12.12 -7.38
N GLN A 983 -8.31 -10.96 -7.05
CA GLN A 983 -7.39 -10.80 -5.92
C GLN A 983 -7.94 -11.31 -4.57
N GLY A 984 -9.25 -11.24 -4.34
CA GLY A 984 -9.88 -11.63 -3.09
C GLY A 984 -10.67 -12.93 -3.14
N SER A 985 -10.39 -13.82 -4.10
CA SER A 985 -11.10 -15.10 -4.20
C SER A 985 -10.24 -16.18 -4.85
N LYS A 986 -10.40 -17.43 -4.39
CA LYS A 986 -9.90 -18.61 -5.11
C LYS A 986 -10.59 -18.84 -6.46
N GLN A 987 -11.80 -18.31 -6.64
CA GLN A 987 -12.58 -18.54 -7.85
C GLN A 987 -11.87 -17.99 -9.09
N ILE A 988 -11.84 -18.79 -10.14
CA ILE A 988 -11.46 -18.40 -11.50
C ILE A 988 -12.73 -18.53 -12.35
N LEU A 989 -13.00 -17.56 -13.21
CA LEU A 989 -14.19 -17.54 -14.06
C LEU A 989 -13.79 -17.70 -15.52
N THR A 990 -14.75 -18.13 -16.33
CA THR A 990 -14.62 -18.18 -17.79
C THR A 990 -15.11 -16.87 -18.37
N ALA A 991 -14.22 -16.17 -19.10
CA ALA A 991 -14.57 -14.98 -19.88
C ALA A 991 -14.80 -15.30 -21.37
N LEU A 992 -14.11 -16.33 -21.87
CA LEU A 992 -14.33 -16.90 -23.19
C LEU A 992 -14.03 -18.40 -23.15
N GLY A 993 -15.02 -19.22 -23.50
CA GLY A 993 -14.87 -20.68 -23.51
C GLY A 993 -15.77 -21.34 -24.53
N ARG A 994 -15.40 -22.56 -24.95
CA ARG A 994 -16.14 -23.35 -25.94
C ARG A 994 -16.57 -24.69 -25.35
N ILE A 995 -17.86 -24.99 -25.48
CA ILE A 995 -18.52 -26.19 -24.96
C ILE A 995 -18.90 -27.08 -26.14
N PRO A 996 -18.39 -28.33 -26.21
CA PRO A 996 -18.87 -29.31 -27.19
C PRO A 996 -20.34 -29.67 -26.91
N LEU A 997 -21.18 -29.67 -27.95
CA LEU A 997 -22.59 -30.07 -27.83
C LEU A 997 -23.03 -30.85 -29.08
N GLY A 998 -23.24 -32.17 -28.91
CA GLY A 998 -23.50 -33.08 -30.02
C GLY A 998 -22.35 -33.08 -31.04
N LYS A 999 -22.66 -32.80 -32.31
CA LYS A 999 -21.65 -32.64 -33.38
C LYS A 999 -21.12 -31.21 -33.51
N GLY A 1000 -21.76 -30.25 -32.87
CA GLY A 1000 -21.39 -28.83 -32.90
C GLY A 1000 -20.73 -28.38 -31.61
N LYS A 1001 -20.72 -27.06 -31.41
CA LYS A 1001 -20.13 -26.40 -30.24
C LYS A 1001 -20.82 -25.07 -29.95
N VAL A 1002 -20.80 -24.68 -28.68
CA VAL A 1002 -21.26 -23.37 -28.21
C VAL A 1002 -20.08 -22.59 -27.65
N THR A 1003 -19.80 -21.42 -28.21
CA THR A 1003 -18.84 -20.45 -27.68
C THR A 1003 -19.58 -19.44 -26.84
N LEU A 1004 -19.20 -19.31 -25.58
CA LEU A 1004 -19.74 -18.32 -24.65
C LEU A 1004 -18.69 -17.25 -24.39
N SER A 1005 -19.04 -15.98 -24.60
CA SER A 1005 -18.18 -14.84 -24.28
C SER A 1005 -18.88 -13.83 -23.38
N THR A 1006 -18.17 -13.39 -22.35
CA THR A 1006 -18.51 -12.22 -21.53
C THR A 1006 -17.60 -11.03 -21.82
N LEU A 1007 -16.69 -11.16 -22.80
CA LEU A 1007 -15.84 -10.06 -23.24
C LEU A 1007 -16.71 -9.01 -23.93
N HIS A 1008 -16.46 -7.75 -23.61
CA HIS A 1008 -17.24 -6.62 -24.12
C HIS A 1008 -16.89 -6.28 -25.58
N MET A 1009 -17.11 -7.23 -26.50
CA MET A 1009 -16.61 -7.17 -27.87
C MET A 1009 -17.45 -6.27 -28.79
N ILE A 1010 -18.78 -6.28 -28.65
CA ILE A 1010 -19.72 -5.64 -29.59
C ILE A 1010 -19.43 -4.15 -29.83
N PRO A 1011 -19.25 -3.31 -28.78
CA PRO A 1011 -18.98 -1.88 -29.00
C PRO A 1011 -17.68 -1.59 -29.76
N HIS A 1012 -16.74 -2.56 -29.79
CA HIS A 1012 -15.47 -2.41 -30.50
C HIS A 1012 -15.56 -2.81 -31.98
N LEU A 1013 -16.56 -3.59 -32.37
CA LEU A 1013 -16.72 -4.01 -33.77
C LEU A 1013 -17.04 -2.83 -34.70
N SER A 1014 -17.82 -1.86 -34.23
CA SER A 1014 -18.13 -0.62 -34.94
C SER A 1014 -17.17 0.54 -34.64
N SER A 1015 -16.28 0.38 -33.64
CA SER A 1015 -15.33 1.44 -33.25
C SER A 1015 -14.26 1.71 -34.31
N LYS A 1016 -13.92 3.00 -34.46
CA LYS A 1016 -12.84 3.49 -35.32
C LYS A 1016 -11.50 3.65 -34.59
N GLU A 1017 -11.48 3.44 -33.27
CA GLU A 1017 -10.26 3.48 -32.48
C GLU A 1017 -9.28 2.40 -32.96
N PRO A 1018 -7.96 2.69 -33.12
CA PRO A 1018 -6.99 1.71 -33.59
C PRO A 1018 -6.93 0.44 -32.74
N ASN A 1019 -7.05 0.57 -31.42
CA ASN A 1019 -6.98 -0.55 -30.48
C ASN A 1019 -8.19 -1.53 -30.57
N ALA A 1020 -9.30 -1.11 -31.18
CA ALA A 1020 -10.48 -1.96 -31.38
C ALA A 1020 -10.20 -3.15 -32.32
N VAL A 1021 -9.09 -3.11 -33.06
CA VAL A 1021 -8.62 -4.18 -33.94
C VAL A 1021 -8.48 -5.53 -33.21
N VAL A 1022 -8.18 -5.53 -31.91
CA VAL A 1022 -8.03 -6.77 -31.12
C VAL A 1022 -9.36 -7.50 -30.95
N ALA A 1023 -10.43 -6.79 -30.61
CA ALA A 1023 -11.77 -7.37 -30.53
C ALA A 1023 -12.25 -7.88 -31.91
N LYS A 1024 -11.96 -7.12 -32.98
CA LYS A 1024 -12.28 -7.50 -34.36
C LYS A 1024 -11.56 -8.79 -34.77
N LYS A 1025 -10.26 -8.88 -34.47
CA LYS A 1025 -9.44 -10.08 -34.72
C LYS A 1025 -9.98 -11.28 -33.95
N LEU A 1026 -10.31 -11.10 -32.68
CA LEU A 1026 -10.82 -12.18 -31.84
C LEU A 1026 -12.13 -12.76 -32.39
N LEU A 1027 -13.08 -11.92 -32.84
CA LEU A 1027 -14.31 -12.38 -33.48
C LEU A 1027 -14.02 -13.19 -34.75
N VAL A 1028 -13.10 -12.71 -35.60
CA VAL A 1028 -12.73 -13.40 -36.83
C VAL A 1028 -12.10 -14.77 -36.56
N ASN A 1029 -11.26 -14.87 -35.53
CA ASN A 1029 -10.68 -16.14 -35.11
C ASN A 1029 -11.75 -17.11 -34.59
N LEU A 1030 -12.74 -16.63 -33.82
CA LEU A 1030 -13.87 -17.46 -33.37
C LEU A 1030 -14.69 -18.05 -34.52
N LEU A 1031 -14.75 -17.38 -35.66
CA LEU A 1031 -15.41 -17.88 -36.86
C LEU A 1031 -14.56 -18.87 -37.66
N THR A 1032 -13.25 -18.91 -37.40
CA THR A 1032 -12.31 -19.76 -38.12
C THR A 1032 -12.07 -21.10 -37.40
N TYR A 1033 -12.04 -21.09 -36.07
CA TYR A 1033 -11.66 -22.22 -35.22
C TYR A 1033 -12.80 -22.81 -34.42
#